data_AF-A0A5C6BPS0-F1
#
_entry.id   AF-A0A5C6BPS0-F1
#
_cell.length_a   1.000
_cell.length_b   1.000
_cell.length_c   1.000
_cell.angle_alpha   90.00
_cell.angle_beta   90.00
_cell.angle_gamma   90.00
#
_symmetry.space_group_name_H-M   'P 1'
#
loop_
_entity.id
_entity.type
_entity.pdbx_description
1 polymer ?
#
loop_
_entity_poly.entity_id
_entity_poly.type
_entity_poly.pdbx_seq_one_letter_code
_entity_poly.pdbx_strand_id
1 'polypeptide(L)'
;MSKSGRSAPPQTESPPGDAPTIIETLLIAAVAMLLVWRLLSPTEGATLGFGLWMAQFSFAALAMWSVGYWRGKVRGFQFHKVDIAVALFVAGHLISGFLALTGDADQRATINMLAEWAGLGATYFLMRQTFTTWEFRRQIVVIMLASSAALASYGLWQHYVWYPQTAAQYNEIRGKLDELSKQPTTGGNVAASSRLKRQLIEMGVPTSSLEGSGRMGYEARLLSSTEPLGRFALANTFAGLLAVWLIVLAAVLAQRFANSTSQPVPVASWMCGIGLALLIAACLLLTKSRTAYVGTMVGGAAIILSMITARTALPRHTWRIVIAAVLVIAGLVAAMVMSGGLDRWVVAETRKSLGYRLEYWQGTWDVIRTHPLTGIGPGNFRNHYLQYKRPESSEEISDPHNALLDVWVNGGLISVVGLTAMTVLCIVAIRQSSGLVPGQLSDPSLEPAKQKRNSRSQRPAGQIMIPVPQASTCGAFLAFCVVGVTEFSAVTWSILAVWCVAIPLAGRAIGPNSPRPAVFLIAAATLMVHLSGAGGIAMPALCQMLLLCVVMILPPAELSPSARSLPRAAGMVALLLSLGISLACWQFATAPVSRASQLLAEGDYQLWERGNPVRARQAYLAATVADPYAGESWRKLAELEFGGGLVKTEDTRKTVQKATEMLRKSLEKNPRSWNNFRILGEYYLQANLRLQSPELAGEAVVAFTRAAELYPNSAEIRGRLAEALSRDGRVADAQQEAQFALQLNETTQQAGHIDRVLPEKTLELLRKMANQADAPVPPTESD
;
A
#
# COMPACT_ATOMS: atom_id res chain seq x y z
N MET A 1 -42.66 53.37 41.82
CA MET A 1 -41.20 53.20 41.99
C MET A 1 -40.93 51.73 42.32
N SER A 2 -40.83 50.91 41.29
CA SER A 2 -39.61 50.28 40.73
C SER A 2 -39.25 48.97 41.46
N LYS A 3 -39.63 47.86 40.82
CA LYS A 3 -39.20 46.49 41.14
C LYS A 3 -37.89 46.24 40.41
N SER A 4 -36.86 45.83 41.14
CA SER A 4 -35.54 45.49 40.61
C SER A 4 -35.60 44.20 39.78
N GLY A 5 -35.58 44.33 38.46
CA GLY A 5 -35.30 43.24 37.54
C GLY A 5 -33.80 42.94 37.53
N ARG A 6 -33.40 41.74 37.95
CA ARG A 6 -32.07 41.19 37.67
C ARG A 6 -32.02 40.85 36.18
N SER A 7 -31.21 41.58 35.43
CA SER A 7 -30.86 41.26 34.05
C SER A 7 -30.13 39.92 34.00
N ALA A 8 -30.73 38.94 33.33
CA ALA A 8 -30.01 37.73 32.91
C ALA A 8 -28.84 38.14 31.98
N PRO A 9 -27.69 37.47 32.05
CA PRO A 9 -26.61 37.69 31.08
C PRO A 9 -27.14 37.38 29.67
N PRO A 10 -26.65 38.06 28.62
CA PRO A 10 -27.08 37.80 27.26
C PRO A 10 -26.77 36.33 26.95
N GLN A 11 -27.82 35.53 26.79
CA GLN A 11 -27.71 34.24 26.15
C GLN A 11 -27.14 34.53 24.77
N THR A 12 -25.90 34.12 24.52
CA THR A 12 -25.35 34.03 23.17
C THR A 12 -26.24 33.04 22.43
N GLU A 13 -27.23 33.57 21.70
CA GLU A 13 -28.02 32.81 20.75
C GLU A 13 -27.05 32.11 19.80
N SER A 14 -26.93 30.78 19.94
CA SER A 14 -26.35 29.95 18.91
C SER A 14 -27.24 30.08 17.66
N PRO A 15 -26.72 30.52 16.50
CA PRO A 15 -27.54 30.65 15.32
C PRO A 15 -28.07 29.26 14.89
N PRO A 16 -29.31 29.18 14.40
CA PRO A 16 -29.85 27.95 13.84
C PRO A 16 -29.12 27.62 12.53
N GLY A 17 -28.46 26.46 12.49
CA GLY A 17 -28.12 25.75 11.25
C GLY A 17 -27.54 26.59 10.11
N ASP A 18 -26.47 27.36 10.36
CA ASP A 18 -25.79 28.05 9.28
C ASP A 18 -25.32 27.04 8.22
N ALA A 19 -25.40 27.41 6.96
CA ALA A 19 -25.02 26.56 5.84
C ALA A 19 -23.49 26.64 5.61
N PRO A 20 -22.83 25.63 5.00
CA PRO A 20 -21.37 25.56 4.96
C PRO A 20 -20.78 26.74 4.18
N THR A 21 -19.66 27.28 4.66
CA THR A 21 -18.95 28.33 3.90
C THR A 21 -18.36 27.75 2.60
N ILE A 22 -17.98 28.60 1.65
CA ILE A 22 -17.28 28.16 0.42
C ILE A 22 -16.01 27.38 0.78
N ILE A 23 -15.24 27.84 1.78
CA ILE A 23 -14.02 27.15 2.22
C ILE A 23 -14.36 25.76 2.79
N GLU A 24 -15.38 25.65 3.63
CA GLU A 24 -15.84 24.35 4.14
C GLU A 24 -16.30 23.42 3.02
N THR A 25 -17.01 23.96 2.03
CA THR A 25 -17.49 23.20 0.86
C THR A 25 -16.33 22.66 0.03
N LEU A 26 -15.31 23.48 -0.23
CA LEU A 26 -14.09 23.06 -0.93
C LEU A 26 -13.29 22.04 -0.13
N LEU A 27 -13.20 22.18 1.20
CA LEU A 27 -12.54 21.21 2.07
C LEU A 27 -13.27 19.86 2.07
N ILE A 28 -14.59 19.87 2.13
CA ILE A 28 -15.42 18.66 2.02
C ILE A 28 -15.15 17.95 0.69
N ALA A 29 -15.12 18.69 -0.43
CA ALA A 29 -14.80 18.15 -1.74
C ALA A 29 -13.36 17.60 -1.79
N ALA A 30 -12.38 18.35 -1.25
CA ALA A 30 -10.98 17.94 -1.23
C ALA A 30 -10.74 16.66 -0.41
N VAL A 31 -11.39 16.53 0.75
CA VAL A 31 -11.29 15.31 1.57
C VAL A 31 -11.94 14.12 0.87
N ALA A 32 -13.12 14.28 0.29
CA ALA A 32 -13.76 13.21 -0.48
C ALA A 32 -12.92 12.80 -1.70
N MET A 33 -12.30 13.77 -2.37
CA MET A 33 -11.36 13.54 -3.46
C MET A 33 -10.15 12.73 -3.00
N LEU A 34 -9.48 13.11 -1.91
CA LEU A 34 -8.35 12.36 -1.34
C LEU A 34 -8.70 10.92 -1.01
N LEU A 35 -9.88 10.70 -0.41
CA LEU A 35 -10.34 9.37 -0.03
C LEU A 35 -10.48 8.44 -1.24
N VAL A 36 -11.11 8.93 -2.30
CA VAL A 36 -11.31 8.16 -3.54
C VAL A 36 -10.04 8.05 -4.36
N TRP A 37 -9.25 9.12 -4.48
CA TRP A 37 -8.01 9.13 -5.25
C TRP A 37 -7.04 8.05 -4.78
N ARG A 38 -6.90 7.87 -3.46
CA ARG A 38 -6.03 6.82 -2.90
C ARG A 38 -6.50 5.39 -3.23
N LEU A 39 -7.76 5.18 -3.60
CA LEU A 39 -8.28 3.87 -4.06
C LEU A 39 -8.04 3.63 -5.55
N LEU A 40 -7.72 4.68 -6.32
CA LEU A 40 -7.55 4.60 -7.78
C LEU A 40 -6.08 4.50 -8.20
N SER A 41 -5.15 4.61 -7.26
CA SER A 41 -3.71 4.53 -7.51
C SER A 41 -3.07 3.39 -6.71
N PRO A 42 -2.07 2.68 -7.27
CA PRO A 42 -1.40 1.59 -6.59
C PRO A 42 -0.58 2.12 -5.40
N THR A 43 -0.92 1.65 -4.20
CA THR A 43 -0.34 2.19 -2.95
C THR A 43 0.90 1.43 -2.47
N GLU A 44 1.17 0.26 -3.04
CA GLU A 44 2.31 -0.60 -2.72
C GLU A 44 3.65 0.02 -3.17
N GLY A 45 3.62 0.99 -4.10
CA GLY A 45 4.79 1.76 -4.54
C GLY A 45 5.09 3.00 -3.69
N ALA A 46 4.58 3.10 -2.45
CA ALA A 46 4.78 4.27 -1.60
C ALA A 46 6.26 4.56 -1.30
N THR A 47 7.09 3.52 -1.14
CA THR A 47 8.55 3.64 -0.97
C THR A 47 9.23 4.22 -2.21
N LEU A 48 8.67 3.99 -3.40
CA LEU A 48 9.11 4.56 -4.69
C LEU A 48 8.57 5.97 -4.93
N GLY A 49 7.69 6.48 -4.06
CA GLY A 49 7.15 7.83 -4.12
C GLY A 49 5.87 7.99 -4.95
N PHE A 50 5.18 6.90 -5.30
CA PHE A 50 3.97 6.97 -6.15
C PHE A 50 2.81 7.78 -5.54
N GLY A 51 2.70 7.89 -4.21
CA GLY A 51 1.64 8.66 -3.55
C GLY A 51 2.04 10.05 -3.07
N LEU A 52 3.27 10.54 -3.34
CA LEU A 52 3.76 11.82 -2.83
C LEU A 52 2.87 13.02 -3.21
N TRP A 53 2.25 12.97 -4.39
CA TRP A 53 1.29 13.99 -4.83
C TRP A 53 0.03 14.02 -3.95
N MET A 54 -0.39 12.88 -3.40
CA MET A 54 -1.51 12.81 -2.45
C MET A 54 -1.10 13.39 -1.09
N ALA A 55 0.14 13.14 -0.64
CA ALA A 55 0.68 13.79 0.56
C ALA A 55 0.72 15.31 0.39
N GLN A 56 1.24 15.79 -0.75
CA GLN A 56 1.27 17.20 -1.13
C GLN A 56 -0.13 17.83 -1.14
N PHE A 57 -1.11 17.14 -1.72
CA PHE A 57 -2.50 17.59 -1.74
C PHE A 57 -3.09 17.63 -0.32
N SER A 58 -2.76 16.67 0.54
CA SER A 58 -3.20 16.65 1.95
C SER A 58 -2.66 17.86 2.71
N PHE A 59 -1.41 18.27 2.47
CA PHE A 59 -0.85 19.48 3.07
C PHE A 59 -1.47 20.77 2.52
N ALA A 60 -1.80 20.81 1.22
CA ALA A 60 -2.52 21.94 0.63
C ALA A 60 -3.94 22.09 1.21
N ALA A 61 -4.66 20.98 1.39
CA ALA A 61 -5.95 20.96 2.06
C ALA A 61 -5.85 21.36 3.53
N LEU A 62 -4.78 20.97 4.24
CA LEU A 62 -4.49 21.40 5.60
C LEU A 62 -4.21 22.91 5.68
N ALA A 63 -3.49 23.47 4.72
CA ALA A 63 -3.29 24.92 4.61
C ALA A 63 -4.61 25.66 4.38
N MET A 64 -5.47 25.14 3.50
CA MET A 64 -6.81 25.68 3.26
C MET A 64 -7.67 25.65 4.52
N TRP A 65 -7.64 24.55 5.27
CA TRP A 65 -8.33 24.44 6.56
C TRP A 65 -7.78 25.47 7.56
N SER A 66 -6.47 25.63 7.62
CA SER A 66 -5.80 26.56 8.53
C SER A 66 -6.16 28.02 8.25
N VAL A 67 -6.24 28.42 6.98
CA VAL A 67 -6.75 29.74 6.56
C VAL A 67 -8.22 29.90 6.95
N GLY A 68 -9.03 28.86 6.71
CA GLY A 68 -10.44 28.84 7.09
C GLY A 68 -10.63 29.04 8.60
N TYR A 69 -9.83 28.35 9.42
CA TYR A 69 -9.86 28.47 10.87
C TYR A 69 -9.43 29.86 11.35
N TRP A 70 -8.30 30.37 10.83
CA TRP A 70 -7.78 31.70 11.15
C TRP A 70 -8.80 32.81 10.83
N ARG A 71 -9.51 32.70 9.69
CA ARG A 71 -10.54 33.65 9.26
C ARG A 71 -11.93 33.41 9.87
N GLY A 72 -12.08 32.43 10.75
CA GLY A 72 -13.38 32.09 11.35
C GLY A 72 -14.42 31.63 10.33
N LYS A 73 -13.97 31.03 9.22
CA LYS A 73 -14.82 30.47 8.15
C LYS A 73 -15.07 28.98 8.28
N VAL A 74 -14.47 28.33 9.28
CA VAL A 74 -14.70 26.93 9.64
C VAL A 74 -15.27 26.87 11.05
N ARG A 75 -16.30 26.04 11.26
CA ARG A 75 -17.15 25.99 12.47
C ARG A 75 -16.47 25.70 13.80
N GLY A 76 -15.21 25.26 13.82
CA GLY A 76 -14.46 25.05 15.07
C GLY A 76 -13.40 23.96 14.99
N PHE A 77 -12.74 23.71 16.12
CA PHE A 77 -11.71 22.67 16.27
C PHE A 77 -12.29 21.49 17.08
N GLN A 78 -12.32 20.32 16.46
CA GLN A 78 -12.75 19.09 17.11
C GLN A 78 -11.56 18.36 17.72
N PHE A 79 -11.72 17.92 18.97
CA PHE A 79 -10.71 17.17 19.69
C PHE A 79 -11.33 16.07 20.56
N HIS A 80 -10.69 14.90 20.57
CA HIS A 80 -11.01 13.75 21.37
C HIS A 80 -9.71 13.05 21.80
N LYS A 81 -9.73 12.30 22.91
CA LYS A 81 -8.53 11.58 23.41
C LYS A 81 -7.95 10.59 22.38
N VAL A 82 -8.79 10.05 21.49
CA VAL A 82 -8.36 9.19 20.37
C VAL A 82 -7.42 9.94 19.42
N ASP A 83 -7.58 11.25 19.27
CA ASP A 83 -6.72 12.04 18.39
C ASP A 83 -5.26 12.05 18.91
N ILE A 84 -5.04 11.99 20.23
CA ILE A 84 -3.70 11.80 20.83
C ILE A 84 -3.13 10.43 20.46
N ALA A 85 -3.95 9.37 20.53
CA ALA A 85 -3.50 8.02 20.22
C ALA A 85 -3.12 7.87 18.73
N VAL A 86 -3.89 8.48 17.83
CA VAL A 86 -3.53 8.55 16.41
C VAL A 86 -2.28 9.40 16.19
N ALA A 87 -2.13 10.51 16.92
CA ALA A 87 -0.92 11.32 16.86
C ALA A 87 0.32 10.52 17.29
N LEU A 88 0.25 9.73 18.37
CA LEU A 88 1.33 8.82 18.79
C LEU A 88 1.62 7.76 17.72
N PHE A 89 0.57 7.17 17.14
CA PHE A 89 0.71 6.18 16.07
C PHE A 89 1.45 6.72 14.84
N VAL A 90 1.13 7.94 14.41
CA VAL A 90 1.82 8.59 13.28
C VAL A 90 3.20 9.09 13.69
N ALA A 91 3.32 9.73 14.86
CA ALA A 91 4.57 10.29 15.36
C ALA A 91 5.64 9.21 15.57
N GLY A 92 5.28 8.01 16.03
CA GLY A 92 6.25 6.93 16.17
C GLY A 92 6.90 6.54 14.84
N HIS A 93 6.13 6.44 13.75
CA HIS A 93 6.67 6.22 12.40
C HIS A 93 7.53 7.37 11.90
N LEU A 94 7.12 8.62 12.16
CA LEU A 94 7.90 9.79 11.77
C LEU A 94 9.24 9.86 12.52
N ILE A 95 9.22 9.71 13.85
CA ILE A 95 10.42 9.70 14.69
C ILE A 95 11.35 8.56 14.27
N SER A 96 10.81 7.36 14.06
CA SER A 96 11.57 6.20 13.59
C SER A 96 12.26 6.47 12.26
N GLY A 97 11.55 7.03 11.27
CA GLY A 97 12.14 7.39 9.98
C GLY A 97 13.22 8.47 10.08
N PHE A 98 13.04 9.51 10.90
CA PHE A 98 14.08 10.52 11.12
C PHE A 98 15.34 9.93 11.77
N LEU A 99 15.19 9.04 12.75
CA LEU A 99 16.32 8.33 13.35
C LEU A 99 17.01 7.42 12.33
N ALA A 100 16.25 6.70 11.51
CA ALA A 100 16.78 5.83 10.47
C ALA A 100 17.62 6.59 9.44
N LEU A 101 17.24 7.82 9.07
CA LEU A 101 18.03 8.69 8.17
C LEU A 101 19.41 9.08 8.73
N THR A 102 19.60 9.03 10.05
CA THR A 102 20.91 9.26 10.68
C THR A 102 21.79 8.01 10.75
N GLY A 103 21.21 6.84 10.46
CA GLY A 103 21.87 5.53 10.47
C GLY A 103 22.12 4.98 9.07
N ASP A 104 21.78 3.71 8.87
CA ASP A 104 22.07 2.93 7.66
C ASP A 104 20.83 2.69 6.77
N ALA A 105 19.83 3.57 6.84
CA ALA A 105 18.61 3.47 6.05
C ALA A 105 18.81 3.68 4.54
N ASP A 106 17.85 3.16 3.76
CA ASP A 106 17.61 3.66 2.41
C ASP A 106 17.03 5.07 2.50
N GLN A 107 17.86 6.07 2.18
CA GLN A 107 17.50 7.48 2.37
C GLN A 107 16.26 7.86 1.57
N ARG A 108 16.19 7.44 0.30
CA ARG A 108 15.10 7.83 -0.61
C ARG A 108 13.78 7.21 -0.19
N ALA A 109 13.78 5.91 0.10
CA ALA A 109 12.58 5.20 0.55
C ALA A 109 12.06 5.77 1.87
N THR A 110 12.96 6.09 2.79
CA THR A 110 12.62 6.66 4.11
C THR A 110 12.01 8.05 3.98
N ILE A 111 12.59 8.95 3.17
CA ILE A 111 12.04 10.31 2.98
C ILE A 111 10.65 10.23 2.32
N ASN A 112 10.47 9.33 1.34
CA ASN A 112 9.17 9.13 0.70
C ASN A 112 8.13 8.68 1.72
N MET A 113 8.50 7.76 2.61
CA MET A 113 7.60 7.25 3.62
C MET A 113 7.31 8.25 4.74
N LEU A 114 8.27 9.10 5.12
CA LEU A 114 8.03 10.22 6.04
C LEU A 114 6.95 11.17 5.48
N ALA A 115 7.03 11.52 4.20
CA ALA A 115 6.03 12.35 3.55
C ALA A 115 4.64 11.67 3.52
N GLU A 116 4.57 10.39 3.21
CA GLU A 116 3.31 9.62 3.23
C GLU A 116 2.68 9.52 4.61
N TRP A 117 3.47 9.20 5.65
CA TRP A 117 2.95 9.13 7.03
C TRP A 117 2.48 10.49 7.54
N ALA A 118 3.21 11.56 7.22
CA ALA A 118 2.77 12.93 7.52
C ALA A 118 1.48 13.27 6.75
N GLY A 119 1.37 12.85 5.49
CA GLY A 119 0.18 12.99 4.66
C GLY A 119 -1.03 12.23 5.24
N LEU A 120 -0.84 11.00 5.72
CA LEU A 120 -1.89 10.21 6.39
C LEU A 120 -2.35 10.88 7.69
N GLY A 121 -1.43 11.44 8.48
CA GLY A 121 -1.74 12.24 9.66
C GLY A 121 -2.57 13.49 9.32
N ALA A 122 -2.19 14.22 8.25
CA ALA A 122 -2.93 15.36 7.75
C ALA A 122 -4.33 14.97 7.25
N THR A 123 -4.46 13.86 6.53
CA THR A 123 -5.76 13.34 6.06
C THR A 123 -6.65 12.93 7.23
N TYR A 124 -6.12 12.25 8.24
CA TYR A 124 -6.87 11.95 9.47
C TYR A 124 -7.39 13.22 10.14
N PHE A 125 -6.52 14.22 10.30
CA PHE A 125 -6.88 15.49 10.87
C PHE A 125 -8.00 16.16 10.07
N LEU A 126 -7.86 16.25 8.75
CA LEU A 126 -8.87 16.85 7.86
C LEU A 126 -10.21 16.10 7.93
N MET A 127 -10.20 14.77 7.95
CA MET A 127 -11.42 13.97 8.17
C MET A 127 -12.07 14.33 9.52
N ARG A 128 -11.29 14.41 10.61
CA ARG A 128 -11.81 14.78 11.93
C ARG A 128 -12.45 16.16 11.95
N GLN A 129 -11.87 17.13 11.26
CA GLN A 129 -12.39 18.49 11.25
C GLN A 129 -13.56 18.70 10.28
N THR A 130 -13.67 17.89 9.23
CA THR A 130 -14.75 18.01 8.22
C THR A 130 -15.95 17.12 8.50
N PHE A 131 -15.79 15.98 9.19
CA PHE A 131 -16.85 14.98 9.43
C PHE A 131 -17.77 15.39 10.60
N THR A 132 -18.28 16.62 10.52
CA THR A 132 -18.98 17.32 11.59
C THR A 132 -20.44 16.90 11.76
N THR A 133 -21.06 16.37 10.70
CA THR A 133 -22.50 16.03 10.66
C THR A 133 -22.73 14.56 10.31
N TRP A 134 -23.86 14.00 10.77
CA TRP A 134 -24.25 12.63 10.42
C TRP A 134 -24.53 12.44 8.93
N GLU A 135 -25.09 13.47 8.29
CA GLU A 135 -25.43 13.50 6.87
C GLU A 135 -24.18 13.37 6.01
N PHE A 136 -23.11 14.09 6.36
CA PHE A 136 -21.85 14.02 5.63
C PHE A 136 -21.18 12.67 5.81
N ARG A 137 -21.13 12.16 7.04
CA ARG A 137 -20.61 10.82 7.34
C ARG A 137 -21.34 9.74 6.55
N ARG A 138 -22.67 9.82 6.48
CA ARG A 138 -23.48 8.93 5.64
C ARG A 138 -23.05 9.05 4.18
N GLN A 139 -22.86 10.27 3.67
CA GLN A 139 -22.44 10.46 2.28
C GLN A 139 -21.07 9.85 1.99
N ILE A 140 -20.12 9.93 2.92
CA ILE A 140 -18.82 9.28 2.78
C ILE A 140 -18.97 7.76 2.71
N VAL A 141 -19.85 7.16 3.52
CA VAL A 141 -20.17 5.72 3.42
C VAL A 141 -20.71 5.37 2.04
N VAL A 142 -21.62 6.19 1.49
CA VAL A 142 -22.18 5.98 0.14
C VAL A 142 -21.09 6.06 -0.93
N ILE A 143 -20.24 7.09 -0.86
CA ILE A 143 -19.13 7.30 -1.81
C ILE A 143 -18.19 6.09 -1.79
N MET A 144 -17.73 5.68 -0.62
CA MET A 144 -16.75 4.61 -0.48
C MET A 144 -17.33 3.23 -0.84
N LEU A 145 -18.60 2.98 -0.51
CA LEU A 145 -19.30 1.76 -0.94
C LEU A 145 -19.46 1.73 -2.47
N ALA A 146 -19.81 2.85 -3.10
CA ALA A 146 -19.91 2.96 -4.55
C ALA A 146 -18.55 2.78 -5.24
N SER A 147 -17.47 3.36 -4.68
CA SER A 147 -16.09 3.15 -5.15
C SER A 147 -15.68 1.68 -5.05
N SER A 148 -16.02 1.01 -3.95
CA SER A 148 -15.73 -0.41 -3.77
C SER A 148 -16.52 -1.29 -4.74
N ALA A 149 -17.78 -0.95 -5.02
CA ALA A 149 -18.59 -1.65 -6.01
C ALA A 149 -18.04 -1.45 -7.44
N ALA A 150 -17.64 -0.23 -7.80
CA ALA A 150 -17.06 0.05 -9.11
C ALA A 150 -15.72 -0.69 -9.32
N LEU A 151 -14.86 -0.72 -8.29
CA LEU A 151 -13.63 -1.50 -8.31
C LEU A 151 -13.92 -3.02 -8.32
N ALA A 152 -14.94 -3.49 -7.63
CA ALA A 152 -15.36 -4.89 -7.67
C ALA A 152 -15.82 -5.31 -9.09
N SER A 153 -16.60 -4.47 -9.77
CA SER A 153 -16.96 -4.68 -11.18
C SER A 153 -15.74 -4.72 -12.08
N TYR A 154 -14.76 -3.82 -11.85
CA TYR A 154 -13.50 -3.85 -12.60
C TYR A 154 -12.69 -5.12 -12.33
N GLY A 155 -12.62 -5.58 -11.09
CA GLY A 155 -11.98 -6.86 -10.74
C GLY A 155 -12.64 -8.06 -11.42
N LEU A 156 -13.97 -8.10 -11.50
CA LEU A 156 -14.67 -9.15 -12.24
C LEU A 156 -14.31 -9.15 -13.73
N TRP A 157 -14.23 -7.96 -14.34
CA TRP A 157 -13.76 -7.83 -15.72
C TRP A 157 -12.29 -8.26 -15.88
N GLN A 158 -11.42 -7.92 -14.92
CA GLN A 158 -10.03 -8.37 -14.94
C GLN A 158 -9.95 -9.90 -14.98
N HIS A 159 -10.66 -10.57 -14.07
CA HIS A 159 -10.66 -12.03 -13.94
C HIS A 159 -11.19 -12.74 -15.20
N TYR A 160 -12.36 -12.34 -15.70
CA TYR A 160 -13.05 -13.07 -16.77
C TYR A 160 -12.69 -12.64 -18.18
N VAL A 161 -12.17 -11.42 -18.36
CA VAL A 161 -11.92 -10.85 -19.69
C VAL A 161 -10.44 -10.53 -19.88
N TRP A 162 -9.86 -9.70 -19.02
CA TRP A 162 -8.50 -9.20 -19.21
C TRP A 162 -7.45 -10.30 -19.12
N TYR A 163 -7.42 -11.07 -18.03
CA TYR A 163 -6.41 -12.12 -17.83
C TYR A 163 -6.41 -13.15 -18.98
N PRO A 164 -7.56 -13.76 -19.36
CA PRO A 164 -7.59 -14.68 -20.49
C PRO A 164 -7.14 -14.06 -21.81
N GLN A 165 -7.53 -12.81 -22.09
CA GLN A 165 -7.14 -12.12 -23.33
C GLN A 165 -5.65 -11.80 -23.36
N THR A 166 -5.08 -11.28 -22.27
CA THR A 166 -3.65 -10.96 -22.18
C THR A 166 -2.79 -12.22 -22.24
N ALA A 167 -3.21 -13.31 -21.58
CA ALA A 167 -2.54 -14.60 -21.68
C ALA A 167 -2.53 -15.14 -23.13
N ALA A 168 -3.67 -15.05 -23.83
CA ALA A 168 -3.76 -15.47 -25.23
C ALA A 168 -2.87 -14.64 -26.16
N GLN A 169 -2.89 -13.31 -26.02
CA GLN A 169 -2.02 -12.40 -26.79
C GLN A 169 -0.53 -12.66 -26.53
N TYR A 170 -0.16 -12.86 -25.26
CA TYR A 170 1.21 -13.15 -24.87
C TYR A 170 1.68 -14.46 -25.50
N ASN A 171 0.88 -15.52 -25.39
CA ASN A 171 1.21 -16.83 -25.96
C ASN A 171 1.35 -16.77 -27.49
N GLU A 172 0.54 -15.98 -28.18
CA GLU A 172 0.65 -15.79 -29.63
C GLU A 172 1.99 -15.13 -30.03
N ILE A 173 2.33 -14.00 -29.41
CA ILE A 173 3.57 -13.27 -29.73
C ILE A 173 4.80 -14.07 -29.30
N ARG A 174 4.73 -14.71 -28.12
CA ARG A 174 5.79 -15.57 -27.59
C ARG A 174 6.02 -16.79 -28.47
N GLY A 175 4.95 -17.45 -28.93
CA GLY A 175 5.04 -18.57 -29.86
C GLY A 175 5.79 -18.20 -31.14
N LYS A 176 5.45 -17.06 -31.76
CA LYS A 176 6.16 -16.53 -32.94
C LYS A 176 7.63 -16.25 -32.64
N LEU A 177 7.94 -15.70 -31.48
CA LEU A 177 9.33 -15.40 -31.08
C LEU A 177 10.14 -16.68 -30.84
N ASP A 178 9.55 -17.69 -30.20
CA ASP A 178 10.18 -18.99 -29.95
C ASP A 178 10.40 -19.78 -31.25
N GLU A 179 9.46 -19.73 -32.20
CA GLU A 179 9.65 -20.31 -33.53
C GLU A 179 10.79 -19.65 -34.31
N LEU A 180 10.85 -18.32 -34.29
CA LEU A 180 11.89 -17.56 -34.96
C LEU A 180 13.28 -17.85 -34.38
N SER A 181 13.36 -18.09 -33.06
CA SER A 181 14.62 -18.43 -32.38
C SER A 181 15.24 -19.76 -32.81
N LYS A 182 14.44 -20.67 -33.40
CA LYS A 182 14.90 -21.96 -33.93
C LYS A 182 15.44 -21.87 -35.37
N GLN A 183 15.24 -20.74 -36.05
CA GLN A 183 15.69 -20.53 -37.42
C GLN A 183 17.13 -19.98 -37.47
N PRO A 184 17.86 -20.12 -38.60
CA PRO A 184 19.21 -19.56 -38.74
C PRO A 184 19.20 -18.04 -38.57
N THR A 185 20.24 -17.51 -37.94
CA THR A 185 20.40 -16.06 -37.69
C THR A 185 20.70 -15.33 -39.00
N THR A 186 19.65 -14.82 -39.66
CA THR A 186 19.74 -13.91 -40.81
C THR A 186 19.41 -12.48 -40.38
N GLY A 187 19.86 -11.47 -41.14
CA GLY A 187 19.55 -10.06 -40.83
C GLY A 187 18.04 -9.77 -40.73
N GLY A 188 17.22 -10.44 -41.53
CA GLY A 188 15.75 -10.37 -41.44
C GLY A 188 15.19 -10.96 -40.14
N ASN A 189 15.73 -12.09 -39.69
CA ASN A 189 15.32 -12.74 -38.43
C ASN A 189 15.71 -11.90 -37.20
N VAL A 190 16.85 -11.20 -37.23
CA VAL A 190 17.23 -10.30 -36.14
C VAL A 190 16.25 -9.12 -36.00
N ALA A 191 15.83 -8.53 -37.13
CA ALA A 191 14.85 -7.44 -37.14
C ALA A 191 13.46 -7.92 -36.68
N ALA A 192 13.03 -9.10 -37.13
CA ALA A 192 11.75 -9.69 -36.73
C ALA A 192 11.72 -10.05 -35.23
N SER A 193 12.79 -10.64 -34.69
CA SER A 193 12.91 -10.93 -33.25
C SER A 193 12.83 -9.65 -32.42
N SER A 194 13.53 -8.60 -32.84
CA SER A 194 13.51 -7.30 -32.16
C SER A 194 12.10 -6.68 -32.15
N ARG A 195 11.35 -6.82 -33.25
CA ARG A 195 9.96 -6.35 -33.34
C ARG A 195 9.03 -7.13 -32.38
N LEU A 196 9.14 -8.46 -32.32
CA LEU A 196 8.33 -9.28 -31.42
C LEU A 196 8.67 -9.02 -29.95
N LYS A 197 9.97 -8.88 -29.62
CA LYS A 197 10.40 -8.45 -28.27
C LYS A 197 9.83 -7.09 -27.91
N ARG A 198 9.79 -6.14 -28.84
CA ARG A 198 9.14 -4.84 -28.62
C ARG A 198 7.65 -4.99 -28.35
N GLN A 199 6.92 -5.82 -29.09
CA GLN A 199 5.50 -6.08 -28.83
C GLN A 199 5.27 -6.63 -27.42
N LEU A 200 6.12 -7.55 -26.94
CA LEU A 200 6.07 -8.02 -25.56
C LEU A 200 6.31 -6.89 -24.55
N ILE A 201 7.29 -6.01 -24.80
CA ILE A 201 7.55 -4.84 -23.94
C ILE A 201 6.34 -3.88 -23.94
N GLU A 202 5.73 -3.62 -25.09
CA GLU A 202 4.54 -2.79 -25.23
C GLU A 202 3.32 -3.37 -24.50
N MET A 203 3.24 -4.69 -24.38
CA MET A 203 2.26 -5.39 -23.53
C MET A 203 2.56 -5.30 -22.03
N GLY A 204 3.68 -4.70 -21.64
CA GLY A 204 4.11 -4.57 -20.24
C GLY A 204 4.96 -5.73 -19.72
N VAL A 205 5.53 -6.57 -20.60
CA VAL A 205 6.54 -7.56 -20.19
C VAL A 205 7.84 -6.82 -19.86
N PRO A 206 8.39 -6.94 -18.63
CA PRO A 206 9.67 -6.32 -18.29
C PRO A 206 10.78 -6.82 -19.21
N THR A 207 11.74 -5.96 -19.57
CA THR A 207 12.89 -6.34 -20.41
C THR A 207 13.70 -7.49 -19.80
N SER A 208 13.84 -7.50 -18.47
CA SER A 208 14.47 -8.59 -17.71
C SER A 208 13.71 -9.93 -17.75
N SER A 209 12.45 -9.92 -18.21
CA SER A 209 11.57 -11.10 -18.28
C SER A 209 11.35 -11.59 -19.72
N LEU A 210 12.10 -11.07 -20.69
CA LEU A 210 12.01 -11.55 -22.08
C LEU A 210 12.61 -12.94 -22.26
N GLU A 211 13.57 -13.35 -21.43
CA GLU A 211 14.29 -14.62 -21.55
C GLU A 211 14.68 -15.21 -20.18
N GLY A 212 15.22 -16.44 -20.17
CA GLY A 212 15.79 -17.08 -18.99
C GLY A 212 14.82 -17.31 -17.83
N SER A 213 15.33 -17.22 -16.60
CA SER A 213 14.53 -17.36 -15.37
C SER A 213 13.51 -16.22 -15.20
N GLY A 214 13.84 -15.01 -15.68
CA GLY A 214 12.93 -13.87 -15.66
C GLY A 214 11.67 -14.11 -16.48
N ARG A 215 11.77 -14.83 -17.60
CA ARG A 215 10.61 -15.30 -18.38
C ARG A 215 9.76 -16.28 -17.58
N MET A 216 10.36 -17.33 -17.02
CA MET A 216 9.63 -18.35 -16.27
C MET A 216 8.81 -17.75 -15.13
N GLY A 217 9.39 -16.81 -14.38
CA GLY A 217 8.67 -16.11 -13.30
C GLY A 217 7.53 -15.21 -13.80
N TYR A 218 7.69 -14.56 -14.96
CA TYR A 218 6.62 -13.76 -15.56
C TYR A 218 5.48 -14.65 -16.09
N GLU A 219 5.80 -15.72 -16.81
CA GLU A 219 4.84 -16.67 -17.35
C GLU A 219 4.05 -17.36 -16.24
N ALA A 220 4.70 -17.79 -15.16
CA ALA A 220 4.01 -18.34 -14.00
C ALA A 220 2.99 -17.36 -13.40
N ARG A 221 3.29 -16.05 -13.39
CA ARG A 221 2.35 -15.04 -12.90
C ARG A 221 1.21 -14.79 -13.88
N LEU A 222 1.52 -14.57 -15.16
CA LEU A 222 0.53 -14.20 -16.16
C LEU A 222 -0.41 -15.36 -16.52
N LEU A 223 0.13 -16.58 -16.62
CA LEU A 223 -0.61 -17.74 -17.12
C LEU A 223 -1.27 -18.55 -16.00
N SER A 224 -0.73 -18.52 -14.78
CA SER A 224 -1.25 -19.32 -13.66
C SER A 224 -2.07 -18.53 -12.63
N SER A 225 -2.02 -17.19 -12.65
CA SER A 225 -2.83 -16.35 -11.75
C SER A 225 -3.84 -15.50 -12.51
N THR A 226 -5.08 -15.53 -12.02
CA THR A 226 -6.20 -14.72 -12.54
C THR A 226 -6.84 -13.87 -11.43
N GLU A 227 -6.14 -13.68 -10.32
CA GLU A 227 -6.66 -12.97 -9.15
C GLU A 227 -6.88 -11.49 -9.48
N PRO A 228 -8.10 -10.94 -9.31
CA PRO A 228 -8.34 -9.53 -9.58
C PRO A 228 -7.57 -8.65 -8.61
N LEU A 229 -6.97 -7.59 -9.16
CA LEU A 229 -6.18 -6.62 -8.42
C LEU A 229 -6.95 -5.31 -8.18
N GLY A 230 -8.04 -5.09 -8.90
CA GLY A 230 -8.65 -3.76 -8.99
C GLY A 230 -7.59 -2.77 -9.47
N ARG A 231 -7.42 -1.67 -8.74
CA ARG A 231 -6.38 -0.65 -8.99
C ARG A 231 -5.17 -0.75 -8.06
N PHE A 232 -5.10 -1.82 -7.27
CA PHE A 232 -3.99 -2.12 -6.37
C PHE A 232 -2.92 -2.93 -7.10
N ALA A 233 -1.72 -3.03 -6.51
CA ALA A 233 -0.68 -3.92 -7.04
C ALA A 233 -0.84 -5.36 -6.54
N LEU A 234 -1.53 -5.57 -5.41
CA LEU A 234 -1.70 -6.89 -4.79
C LEU A 234 -3.19 -7.23 -4.57
N ALA A 235 -3.56 -8.48 -4.90
CA ALA A 235 -4.92 -9.00 -4.70
C ALA A 235 -5.33 -8.96 -3.22
N ASN A 236 -4.38 -9.18 -2.30
CA ASN A 236 -4.61 -9.10 -0.86
C ASN A 236 -5.03 -7.70 -0.41
N THR A 237 -4.33 -6.65 -0.87
CA THR A 237 -4.68 -5.25 -0.55
C THR A 237 -6.09 -4.93 -1.02
N PHE A 238 -6.43 -5.35 -2.24
CA PHE A 238 -7.77 -5.15 -2.80
C PHE A 238 -8.84 -5.91 -2.02
N ALA A 239 -8.57 -7.15 -1.62
CA ALA A 239 -9.45 -7.96 -0.79
C ALA A 239 -9.76 -7.28 0.57
N GLY A 240 -8.76 -6.62 1.16
CA GLY A 240 -8.94 -5.82 2.39
C GLY A 240 -9.99 -4.71 2.23
N LEU A 241 -9.94 -3.96 1.11
CA LEU A 241 -10.94 -2.94 0.78
C LEU A 241 -12.35 -3.56 0.67
N LEU A 242 -12.47 -4.63 -0.12
CA LEU A 242 -13.75 -5.30 -0.36
C LEU A 242 -14.34 -5.87 0.94
N ALA A 243 -13.52 -6.48 1.79
CA ALA A 243 -13.95 -7.04 3.07
C ALA A 243 -14.52 -5.97 4.01
N VAL A 244 -13.87 -4.81 4.14
CA VAL A 244 -14.36 -3.70 4.98
C VAL A 244 -15.73 -3.21 4.51
N TRP A 245 -15.88 -2.89 3.22
CA TRP A 245 -17.13 -2.31 2.73
C TRP A 245 -18.26 -3.33 2.60
N LEU A 246 -17.94 -4.61 2.40
CA LEU A 246 -18.91 -5.70 2.53
C LEU A 246 -19.47 -5.79 3.95
N ILE A 247 -18.60 -5.71 4.97
CA ILE A 247 -19.00 -5.76 6.38
C ILE A 247 -19.80 -4.52 6.80
N VAL A 248 -19.41 -3.33 6.34
CA VAL A 248 -20.18 -2.11 6.58
C VAL A 248 -21.59 -2.25 5.98
N LEU A 249 -21.70 -2.67 4.73
CA LEU A 249 -22.99 -2.87 4.07
C LEU A 249 -23.83 -3.95 4.76
N ALA A 250 -23.24 -5.11 5.06
CA ALA A 250 -23.91 -6.20 5.76
C ALA A 250 -24.46 -5.77 7.12
N ALA A 251 -23.68 -5.01 7.90
CA ALA A 251 -24.12 -4.50 9.20
C ALA A 251 -25.28 -3.49 9.07
N VAL A 252 -25.26 -2.63 8.05
CA VAL A 252 -26.35 -1.68 7.78
C VAL A 252 -27.63 -2.41 7.38
N LEU A 253 -27.53 -3.42 6.51
CA LEU A 253 -28.65 -4.26 6.13
C LEU A 253 -29.20 -5.04 7.33
N ALA A 254 -28.33 -5.59 8.19
CA ALA A 254 -28.74 -6.27 9.42
C ALA A 254 -29.49 -5.33 10.39
N GLN A 255 -29.03 -4.09 10.56
CA GLN A 255 -29.73 -3.08 11.37
C GLN A 255 -31.10 -2.71 10.79
N ARG A 256 -31.20 -2.59 9.46
CA ARG A 256 -32.47 -2.34 8.78
C ARG A 256 -33.44 -3.49 8.95
N PHE A 257 -32.95 -4.73 8.87
CA PHE A 257 -33.76 -5.92 9.10
C PHE A 257 -34.30 -5.94 10.52
N ALA A 258 -33.45 -5.70 11.52
CA ALA A 258 -33.84 -5.64 12.92
C ALA A 258 -34.89 -4.55 13.22
N ASN A 259 -34.86 -3.43 12.48
CA ASN A 259 -35.79 -2.32 12.65
C ASN A 259 -37.02 -2.40 11.71
N SER A 260 -37.11 -3.43 10.86
CA SER A 260 -38.13 -3.50 9.79
C SER A 260 -39.57 -3.58 10.30
N THR A 261 -39.77 -4.01 11.55
CA THR A 261 -41.08 -4.03 12.21
C THR A 261 -41.56 -2.63 12.59
N SER A 262 -40.65 -1.70 12.83
CA SER A 262 -40.96 -0.32 13.25
C SER A 262 -40.88 0.68 12.10
N GLN A 263 -40.04 0.43 11.09
CA GLN A 263 -39.90 1.28 9.91
C GLN A 263 -39.81 0.39 8.65
N PRO A 264 -40.87 0.28 7.85
CA PRO A 264 -40.84 -0.55 6.65
C PRO A 264 -39.83 0.00 5.63
N VAL A 265 -38.95 -0.87 5.16
CA VAL A 265 -37.91 -0.54 4.17
C VAL A 265 -38.39 -0.97 2.78
N PRO A 266 -38.35 -0.09 1.75
CA PRO A 266 -38.78 -0.45 0.40
C PRO A 266 -37.98 -1.62 -0.18
N VAL A 267 -38.66 -2.52 -0.91
CA VAL A 267 -38.04 -3.70 -1.57
C VAL A 267 -36.86 -3.30 -2.46
N ALA A 268 -36.96 -2.18 -3.19
CA ALA A 268 -35.88 -1.66 -4.01
C ALA A 268 -34.58 -1.39 -3.21
N SER A 269 -34.69 -0.97 -1.94
CA SER A 269 -33.52 -0.75 -1.07
C SER A 269 -32.83 -2.07 -0.72
N TRP A 270 -33.61 -3.13 -0.48
CA TRP A 270 -33.10 -4.48 -0.28
C TRP A 270 -32.42 -5.02 -1.54
N MET A 271 -33.06 -4.86 -2.71
CA MET A 271 -32.47 -5.28 -3.98
C MET A 271 -31.14 -4.56 -4.27
N CYS A 272 -31.08 -3.24 -4.06
CA CYS A 272 -29.84 -2.48 -4.19
C CYS A 272 -28.76 -2.97 -3.23
N GLY A 273 -29.10 -3.13 -1.95
CA GLY A 273 -28.15 -3.56 -0.92
C GLY A 273 -27.63 -4.99 -1.14
N ILE A 274 -28.53 -5.94 -1.42
CA ILE A 274 -28.17 -7.33 -1.68
C ILE A 274 -27.37 -7.43 -2.98
N GLY A 275 -27.78 -6.74 -4.05
CA GLY A 275 -27.06 -6.72 -5.32
C GLY A 275 -25.61 -6.21 -5.18
N LEU A 276 -25.42 -5.10 -4.46
CA LEU A 276 -24.07 -4.56 -4.17
C LEU A 276 -23.25 -5.51 -3.29
N ALA A 277 -23.88 -6.12 -2.26
CA ALA A 277 -23.19 -7.07 -1.40
C ALA A 277 -22.74 -8.31 -2.17
N LEU A 278 -23.59 -8.85 -3.05
CA LEU A 278 -23.27 -9.99 -3.91
C LEU A 278 -22.13 -9.66 -4.89
N LEU A 279 -22.17 -8.48 -5.51
CA LEU A 279 -21.11 -8.01 -6.40
C LEU A 279 -19.75 -7.94 -5.69
N ILE A 280 -19.71 -7.29 -4.51
CA ILE A 280 -18.49 -7.14 -3.71
C ILE A 280 -18.01 -8.50 -3.21
N ALA A 281 -18.91 -9.36 -2.71
CA ALA A 281 -18.59 -10.69 -2.23
C ALA A 281 -18.06 -11.61 -3.35
N ALA A 282 -18.65 -11.56 -4.54
CA ALA A 282 -18.18 -12.33 -5.69
C ALA A 282 -16.75 -11.94 -6.06
N CYS A 283 -16.46 -10.64 -6.17
CA CYS A 283 -15.11 -10.17 -6.46
C CYS A 283 -14.13 -10.50 -5.33
N LEU A 284 -14.54 -10.35 -4.06
CA LEU A 284 -13.73 -10.72 -2.89
C LEU A 284 -13.34 -12.19 -2.94
N LEU A 285 -14.27 -13.09 -3.27
CA LEU A 285 -13.96 -14.51 -3.43
C LEU A 285 -12.95 -14.75 -4.57
N LEU A 286 -13.05 -14.04 -5.69
CA LEU A 286 -12.10 -14.19 -6.79
C LEU A 286 -10.68 -13.70 -6.45
N THR A 287 -10.50 -12.81 -5.47
CA THR A 287 -9.15 -12.39 -4.99
C THR A 287 -8.34 -13.54 -4.40
N LYS A 288 -8.96 -14.68 -4.08
CA LYS A 288 -8.33 -15.84 -3.40
C LYS A 288 -7.64 -15.51 -2.06
N SER A 289 -7.92 -14.34 -1.48
CA SER A 289 -7.31 -13.89 -0.22
C SER A 289 -7.95 -14.55 1.00
N ARG A 290 -7.32 -15.63 1.47
CA ARG A 290 -7.82 -16.46 2.59
C ARG A 290 -8.01 -15.68 3.89
N THR A 291 -7.09 -14.77 4.19
CA THR A 291 -7.17 -13.93 5.40
C THR A 291 -8.30 -12.90 5.29
N ALA A 292 -8.63 -12.44 4.09
CA ALA A 292 -9.79 -11.58 3.89
C ALA A 292 -11.10 -12.35 4.15
N TYR A 293 -11.16 -13.63 3.79
CA TYR A 293 -12.29 -14.50 4.14
C TYR A 293 -12.42 -14.65 5.65
N VAL A 294 -11.32 -14.98 6.34
CA VAL A 294 -11.31 -15.09 7.81
C VAL A 294 -11.72 -13.77 8.47
N GLY A 295 -11.17 -12.64 8.03
CA GLY A 295 -11.56 -11.32 8.53
C GLY A 295 -13.04 -11.05 8.32
N THR A 296 -13.58 -11.36 7.14
CA THR A 296 -15.01 -11.18 6.83
C THR A 296 -15.88 -12.11 7.68
N MET A 297 -15.47 -13.35 7.93
CA MET A 297 -16.19 -14.28 8.81
C MET A 297 -16.23 -13.77 10.26
N VAL A 298 -15.10 -13.28 10.78
CA VAL A 298 -15.04 -12.66 12.11
C VAL A 298 -15.93 -11.42 12.19
N GLY A 299 -15.91 -10.57 11.16
CA GLY A 299 -16.80 -9.41 11.06
C GLY A 299 -18.29 -9.80 11.05
N GLY A 300 -18.65 -10.82 10.28
CA GLY A 300 -20.01 -11.36 10.23
C GLY A 300 -20.46 -11.92 11.59
N ALA A 301 -19.60 -12.68 12.26
CA ALA A 301 -19.87 -13.19 13.60
C ALA A 301 -20.07 -12.05 14.62
N ALA A 302 -19.27 -10.99 14.54
CA ALA A 302 -19.42 -9.81 15.39
C ALA A 302 -20.73 -9.05 15.13
N ILE A 303 -21.20 -8.96 13.88
CA ILE A 303 -22.52 -8.40 13.54
C ILE A 303 -23.63 -9.22 14.22
N ILE A 304 -23.59 -10.55 14.08
CA ILE A 304 -24.59 -11.46 14.67
C ILE A 304 -24.59 -11.32 16.19
N LEU A 305 -23.41 -11.35 16.83
CA LEU A 305 -23.28 -11.17 18.28
C LEU A 305 -23.82 -9.81 18.74
N SER A 306 -23.57 -8.75 17.97
CA SER A 306 -24.11 -7.41 18.26
C SER A 306 -25.64 -7.37 18.22
N MET A 307 -26.28 -8.12 17.31
CA MET A 307 -27.74 -8.21 17.25
C MET A 307 -28.31 -8.99 18.45
N ILE A 308 -27.68 -10.11 18.81
CA ILE A 308 -28.10 -10.95 19.96
C ILE A 308 -28.00 -10.16 21.27
N THR A 309 -26.86 -9.52 21.51
CA THR A 309 -26.59 -8.75 22.74
C THR A 309 -27.48 -7.51 22.86
N ALA A 310 -27.86 -6.90 21.75
CA ALA A 310 -28.81 -5.79 21.72
C ALA A 310 -30.27 -6.21 22.01
N ARG A 311 -30.54 -7.51 22.28
CA ARG A 311 -31.87 -8.08 22.51
C ARG A 311 -32.89 -7.69 21.43
N THR A 312 -32.42 -7.44 20.20
CA THR A 312 -33.34 -7.15 19.09
C THR A 312 -34.20 -8.39 18.86
N ALA A 313 -35.52 -8.24 18.93
CA ALA A 313 -36.45 -9.34 18.67
C ALA A 313 -36.29 -9.79 17.22
N LEU A 314 -35.46 -10.82 17.01
CA LEU A 314 -35.33 -11.43 15.69
C LEU A 314 -36.68 -12.11 15.37
N PRO A 315 -37.29 -11.83 14.21
CA PRO A 315 -38.50 -12.53 13.79
C PRO A 315 -38.34 -14.06 13.95
N ARG A 316 -39.40 -14.78 14.36
CA ARG A 316 -39.37 -16.25 14.52
C ARG A 316 -38.96 -17.02 13.25
N HIS A 317 -38.94 -16.36 12.09
CA HIS A 317 -38.50 -16.90 10.80
C HIS A 317 -37.09 -16.45 10.37
N THR A 318 -36.35 -15.73 11.21
CA THR A 318 -34.98 -15.24 10.89
C THR A 318 -34.03 -16.38 10.58
N TRP A 319 -34.19 -17.54 11.24
CA TRP A 319 -33.42 -18.73 10.92
C TRP A 319 -33.61 -19.19 9.46
N ARG A 320 -34.79 -18.98 8.86
CA ARG A 320 -35.04 -19.29 7.44
C ARG A 320 -34.27 -18.35 6.51
N ILE A 321 -34.12 -17.08 6.89
CA ILE A 321 -33.35 -16.08 6.15
C ILE A 321 -31.84 -16.35 6.29
N VAL A 322 -31.38 -16.71 7.48
CA VAL A 322 -29.99 -17.14 7.71
C VAL A 322 -29.70 -18.39 6.89
N ILE A 323 -30.58 -19.38 6.89
CA ILE A 323 -30.45 -20.57 6.03
C ILE A 323 -30.47 -20.20 4.56
N ALA A 324 -31.38 -19.33 4.10
CA ALA A 324 -31.42 -18.88 2.71
C ALA A 324 -30.13 -18.14 2.30
N ALA A 325 -29.60 -17.27 3.16
CA ALA A 325 -28.34 -16.56 2.93
C ALA A 325 -27.15 -17.53 2.91
N VAL A 326 -27.11 -18.52 3.82
CA VAL A 326 -26.12 -19.59 3.83
C VAL A 326 -26.23 -20.44 2.57
N LEU A 327 -27.43 -20.75 2.09
CA LEU A 327 -27.66 -21.51 0.86
C LEU A 327 -27.27 -20.70 -0.39
N VAL A 328 -27.50 -19.38 -0.41
CA VAL A 328 -27.03 -18.50 -1.48
C VAL A 328 -25.51 -18.41 -1.48
N ILE A 329 -24.87 -18.22 -0.31
CA ILE A 329 -23.41 -18.24 -0.18
C ILE A 329 -22.85 -19.60 -0.60
N ALA A 330 -23.45 -20.70 -0.14
CA ALA A 330 -23.07 -22.05 -0.52
C ALA A 330 -23.27 -22.30 -2.02
N GLY A 331 -24.35 -21.77 -2.62
CA GLY A 331 -24.61 -21.83 -4.05
C GLY A 331 -23.62 -21.03 -4.88
N LEU A 332 -23.21 -19.84 -4.42
CA LEU A 332 -22.16 -19.04 -5.05
C LEU A 332 -20.80 -19.72 -4.93
N VAL A 333 -20.48 -20.27 -3.76
CA VAL A 333 -19.27 -21.06 -3.53
C VAL A 333 -19.28 -22.32 -4.42
N ALA A 334 -20.40 -23.03 -4.52
CA ALA A 334 -20.55 -24.21 -5.38
C ALA A 334 -20.41 -23.86 -6.87
N ALA A 335 -21.09 -22.81 -7.34
CA ALA A 335 -20.96 -22.31 -8.71
C ALA A 335 -19.52 -21.93 -9.06
N MET A 336 -18.79 -21.36 -8.09
CA MET A 336 -17.41 -20.93 -8.25
C MET A 336 -16.40 -22.10 -8.20
N VAL A 337 -16.70 -23.14 -7.41
CA VAL A 337 -15.96 -24.42 -7.46
C VAL A 337 -16.19 -25.09 -8.82
N MET A 338 -17.43 -25.10 -9.32
CA MET A 338 -17.78 -25.68 -10.61
C MET A 338 -17.19 -24.90 -11.80
N SER A 339 -16.98 -23.59 -11.66
CA SER A 339 -16.30 -22.77 -12.68
C SER A 339 -14.76 -22.85 -12.63
N GLY A 340 -14.18 -23.71 -11.78
CA GLY A 340 -12.73 -23.84 -11.62
C GLY A 340 -12.06 -22.71 -10.82
N GLY A 341 -12.82 -21.86 -10.11
CA GLY A 341 -12.29 -20.73 -9.34
C GLY A 341 -11.69 -21.11 -7.98
N LEU A 342 -12.07 -22.26 -7.41
CA LEU A 342 -11.65 -22.75 -6.09
C LEU A 342 -11.10 -24.18 -6.23
N ASP A 343 -9.82 -24.29 -6.57
CA ASP A 343 -9.15 -25.58 -6.80
C ASP A 343 -8.93 -26.39 -5.51
N ARG A 344 -8.92 -27.73 -5.63
CA ARG A 344 -8.66 -28.67 -4.50
C ARG A 344 -7.27 -28.49 -3.87
N TRP A 345 -6.35 -27.82 -4.56
CA TRP A 345 -5.03 -27.43 -4.07
C TRP A 345 -5.06 -26.41 -2.91
N VAL A 346 -6.18 -25.73 -2.69
CA VAL A 346 -6.34 -24.67 -1.67
C VAL A 346 -6.09 -25.15 -0.23
N VAL A 347 -6.34 -26.42 0.10
CA VAL A 347 -6.16 -26.98 1.46
C VAL A 347 -4.72 -27.47 1.72
N ALA A 348 -3.98 -27.87 0.68
CA ALA A 348 -2.57 -28.21 0.80
C ALA A 348 -1.71 -26.93 0.87
N GLU A 349 -2.05 -25.96 0.03
CA GLU A 349 -1.42 -24.64 -0.05
C GLU A 349 -1.65 -23.80 1.24
N THR A 350 -2.71 -24.06 2.03
CA THR A 350 -2.96 -23.35 3.31
C THR A 350 -1.93 -23.66 4.38
N ARG A 351 -1.54 -24.93 4.54
CA ARG A 351 -0.50 -25.29 5.53
C ARG A 351 0.86 -24.73 5.13
N LYS A 352 1.20 -24.82 3.84
CA LYS A 352 2.43 -24.27 3.27
C LYS A 352 2.51 -22.75 3.47
N SER A 353 1.42 -22.01 3.19
CA SER A 353 1.37 -20.55 3.38
C SER A 353 1.46 -20.09 4.84
N LEU A 354 1.01 -20.90 5.81
CA LEU A 354 1.12 -20.54 7.23
C LEU A 354 2.54 -20.77 7.77
N GLY A 355 3.21 -21.85 7.31
CA GLY A 355 4.62 -22.10 7.62
C GLY A 355 5.51 -20.93 7.23
N TYR A 356 5.40 -20.46 5.99
CA TYR A 356 6.14 -19.29 5.51
C TYR A 356 5.89 -18.03 6.34
N ARG A 357 4.65 -17.77 6.74
CA ARG A 357 4.34 -16.60 7.58
C ARG A 357 4.95 -16.70 8.98
N LEU A 358 5.02 -17.89 9.56
CA LEU A 358 5.71 -18.07 10.83
C LEU A 358 7.20 -17.74 10.70
N GLU A 359 7.84 -18.16 9.60
CA GLU A 359 9.23 -17.79 9.29
C GLU A 359 9.39 -16.27 9.17
N TYR A 360 8.45 -15.59 8.51
CA TYR A 360 8.44 -14.13 8.38
C TYR A 360 8.34 -13.45 9.73
N TRP A 361 7.44 -13.92 10.59
CA TRP A 361 7.21 -13.35 11.91
C TRP A 361 8.39 -13.58 12.83
N GLN A 362 9.03 -14.75 12.75
CA GLN A 362 10.24 -15.05 13.50
C GLN A 362 11.40 -14.15 13.06
N GLY A 363 11.64 -14.00 11.75
CA GLY A 363 12.68 -13.09 11.25
C GLY A 363 12.38 -11.64 11.60
N THR A 364 11.11 -11.23 11.51
CA THR A 364 10.66 -9.88 11.92
C THR A 364 10.86 -9.64 13.41
N TRP A 365 10.58 -10.65 14.25
CA TRP A 365 10.79 -10.55 15.69
C TRP A 365 12.27 -10.35 16.02
N ASP A 366 13.17 -11.03 15.32
CA ASP A 366 14.62 -10.82 15.48
C ASP A 366 15.04 -9.41 15.04
N VAL A 367 14.44 -8.84 13.99
CA VAL A 367 14.61 -7.41 13.67
C VAL A 367 14.11 -6.52 14.82
N ILE A 368 12.91 -6.76 15.36
CA ILE A 368 12.35 -5.96 16.46
C ILE A 368 13.27 -6.00 17.69
N ARG A 369 13.90 -7.13 18.01
CA ARG A 369 14.84 -7.24 19.14
C ARG A 369 16.05 -6.32 19.01
N THR A 370 16.45 -5.96 17.79
CA THR A 370 17.57 -5.02 17.57
C THR A 370 17.17 -3.55 17.76
N HIS A 371 15.92 -3.19 17.46
CA HIS A 371 15.43 -1.82 17.53
C HIS A 371 14.04 -1.72 18.19
N PRO A 372 13.86 -2.20 19.44
CA PRO A 372 12.53 -2.41 20.02
C PRO A 372 11.80 -1.09 20.31
N LEU A 373 12.54 -0.04 20.67
CA LEU A 373 11.97 1.26 21.03
C LEU A 373 11.77 2.16 19.81
N THR A 374 12.79 2.25 18.97
CA THR A 374 12.84 3.19 17.85
C THR A 374 12.24 2.63 16.58
N GLY A 375 12.23 1.30 16.37
CA GLY A 375 12.01 0.71 15.06
C GLY A 375 13.16 1.03 14.07
N ILE A 376 13.00 0.59 12.83
CA ILE A 376 13.97 0.76 11.72
C ILE A 376 13.54 1.83 10.69
N GLY A 377 12.45 2.55 10.95
CA GLY A 377 11.86 3.52 10.05
C GLY A 377 11.08 2.89 8.89
N PRO A 378 9.97 3.51 8.48
CA PRO A 378 9.16 2.99 7.38
C PRO A 378 9.93 3.02 6.06
N GLY A 379 9.86 1.93 5.30
CA GLY A 379 10.54 1.76 4.02
C GLY A 379 11.84 0.93 4.07
N ASN A 380 12.34 0.59 5.26
CA ASN A 380 13.60 -0.16 5.41
C ASN A 380 13.42 -1.65 5.70
N PHE A 381 12.19 -2.12 5.93
CA PHE A 381 11.91 -3.48 6.42
C PHE A 381 12.67 -4.58 5.68
N ARG A 382 12.59 -4.65 4.35
CA ARG A 382 13.26 -5.69 3.56
C ARG A 382 14.77 -5.76 3.81
N ASN A 383 15.45 -4.61 3.89
CA ASN A 383 16.91 -4.54 4.07
C ASN A 383 17.38 -4.97 5.47
N HIS A 384 16.50 -4.92 6.47
CA HIS A 384 16.80 -5.47 7.80
C HIS A 384 16.34 -6.92 7.93
N TYR A 385 15.18 -7.26 7.35
CA TYR A 385 14.62 -8.60 7.39
C TYR A 385 15.55 -9.66 6.77
N LEU A 386 16.20 -9.34 5.65
CA LEU A 386 17.06 -10.31 4.95
C LEU A 386 18.26 -10.80 5.76
N GLN A 387 18.71 -10.02 6.75
CA GLN A 387 19.75 -10.44 7.69
C GLN A 387 19.27 -11.57 8.63
N TYR A 388 17.96 -11.61 8.91
CA TYR A 388 17.32 -12.57 9.82
C TYR A 388 16.39 -13.55 9.10
N LYS A 389 16.34 -13.49 7.77
CA LYS A 389 15.53 -14.38 6.94
C LYS A 389 15.96 -15.83 7.20
N ARG A 390 14.99 -16.71 7.49
CA ARG A 390 15.25 -18.13 7.73
C ARG A 390 15.81 -18.81 6.47
N PRO A 391 16.75 -19.76 6.60
CA PRO A 391 17.34 -20.45 5.44
C PRO A 391 16.32 -21.30 4.68
N GLU A 392 15.25 -21.75 5.34
CA GLU A 392 14.14 -22.48 4.73
C GLU A 392 13.22 -21.59 3.88
N SER A 393 13.20 -20.27 4.13
CA SER A 393 12.33 -19.31 3.45
C SER A 393 12.90 -18.95 2.08
N SER A 394 12.10 -19.03 1.01
CA SER A 394 12.51 -18.48 -0.30
C SER A 394 12.22 -16.99 -0.47
N GLU A 395 11.22 -16.46 0.23
CA GLU A 395 10.70 -15.11 -0.05
C GLU A 395 11.56 -13.97 0.54
N GLU A 396 11.60 -12.86 -0.18
CA GLU A 396 12.28 -11.62 0.20
C GLU A 396 11.24 -10.53 0.43
N ILE A 397 10.44 -10.73 1.47
CA ILE A 397 9.25 -9.94 1.77
C ILE A 397 9.56 -8.46 2.05
N SER A 398 8.61 -7.59 1.67
CA SER A 398 8.69 -6.13 1.89
C SER A 398 7.87 -5.67 3.10
N ASP A 399 7.05 -6.55 3.67
CA ASP A 399 6.33 -6.35 4.92
C ASP A 399 6.11 -7.71 5.63
N PRO A 400 5.90 -7.73 6.95
CA PRO A 400 5.86 -8.97 7.72
C PRO A 400 4.54 -9.75 7.59
N HIS A 401 3.60 -9.29 6.76
CA HIS A 401 2.25 -9.85 6.65
C HIS A 401 1.52 -9.95 8.01
N ASN A 402 1.81 -9.02 8.92
CA ASN A 402 1.14 -8.91 10.22
C ASN A 402 1.14 -7.45 10.65
N ALA A 403 -0.06 -6.84 10.72
CA ALA A 403 -0.20 -5.43 11.04
C ALA A 403 0.50 -5.00 12.34
N LEU A 404 0.46 -5.80 13.41
CA LEU A 404 1.08 -5.41 14.68
C LEU A 404 2.61 -5.45 14.59
N LEU A 405 3.16 -6.51 13.97
CA LEU A 405 4.60 -6.60 13.74
C LEU A 405 5.09 -5.49 12.82
N ASP A 406 4.31 -5.14 11.79
CA ASP A 406 4.61 -4.06 10.86
C ASP A 406 4.65 -2.69 11.55
N VAL A 407 3.68 -2.42 12.43
CA VAL A 407 3.66 -1.21 13.26
C VAL A 407 4.87 -1.14 14.18
N TRP A 408 5.22 -2.24 14.82
CA TRP A 408 6.33 -2.26 15.78
C TRP A 408 7.66 -2.10 15.06
N VAL A 409 7.93 -2.91 14.03
CA VAL A 409 9.22 -2.91 13.35
C VAL A 409 9.49 -1.55 12.68
N ASN A 410 8.50 -0.92 12.05
CA ASN A 410 8.68 0.35 11.34
C ASN A 410 8.51 1.60 12.21
N GLY A 411 7.68 1.55 13.25
CA GLY A 411 7.32 2.72 14.07
C GLY A 411 7.78 2.66 15.52
N GLY A 412 8.38 1.54 15.94
CA GLY A 412 8.84 1.32 17.30
C GLY A 412 7.70 1.21 18.32
N LEU A 413 8.08 1.21 19.60
CA LEU A 413 7.15 1.06 20.71
C LEU A 413 6.12 2.20 20.79
N ILE A 414 6.49 3.42 20.37
CA ILE A 414 5.59 4.58 20.35
C ILE A 414 4.37 4.31 19.46
N SER A 415 4.59 3.76 18.26
CA SER A 415 3.50 3.45 17.34
C SER A 415 2.60 2.32 17.86
N VAL A 416 3.18 1.32 18.53
CA VAL A 416 2.41 0.24 19.17
C VAL A 416 1.50 0.79 20.26
N VAL A 417 2.04 1.64 21.14
CA VAL A 417 1.26 2.32 22.19
C VAL A 417 0.14 3.16 21.57
N GLY A 418 0.42 3.89 20.48
CA GLY A 418 -0.59 4.64 19.72
C GLY A 418 -1.72 3.76 19.19
N LEU A 419 -1.39 2.65 18.51
CA LEU A 419 -2.37 1.70 17.96
C LEU A 419 -3.22 1.04 19.07
N THR A 420 -2.60 0.61 20.16
CA THR A 420 -3.30 0.00 21.30
C THR A 420 -4.21 1.02 21.98
N ALA A 421 -3.71 2.22 22.27
CA ALA A 421 -4.50 3.29 22.88
C ALA A 421 -5.68 3.69 21.99
N MET A 422 -5.47 3.79 20.67
CA MET A 422 -6.51 4.08 19.68
C MET A 422 -7.62 3.04 19.73
N THR A 423 -7.25 1.75 19.76
CA THR A 423 -8.21 0.64 19.84
C THR A 423 -9.04 0.69 21.12
N VAL A 424 -8.38 0.81 22.28
CA VAL A 424 -9.05 0.86 23.60
C VAL A 424 -9.98 2.07 23.70
N LEU A 425 -9.51 3.25 23.29
CA LEU A 425 -10.29 4.48 23.39
C LEU A 425 -11.48 4.50 22.41
N CYS A 426 -11.38 3.87 21.23
CA CYS A 426 -12.52 3.66 20.34
C CYS A 426 -13.60 2.76 20.98
N ILE A 427 -13.21 1.67 21.65
CA ILE A 427 -14.13 0.80 22.38
C ILE A 427 -14.83 1.59 23.51
N VAL A 428 -14.07 2.39 24.26
CA VAL A 428 -14.62 3.26 25.31
C VAL A 428 -15.59 4.29 24.74
N ALA A 429 -15.26 4.93 23.62
CA ALA A 429 -16.13 5.91 22.97
C ALA A 429 -17.47 5.30 22.52
N ILE A 430 -17.47 4.06 22.02
CA ILE A 430 -18.71 3.33 21.68
C ILE A 430 -19.54 3.05 22.91
N ARG A 431 -18.92 2.61 24.02
CA ARG A 431 -19.64 2.33 25.27
C ARG A 431 -20.28 3.59 25.86
N GLN A 432 -19.58 4.72 25.81
CA GLN A 432 -20.09 6.01 26.30
C GLN A 432 -21.22 6.56 25.42
N SER A 433 -21.15 6.38 24.10
CA SER A 433 -22.19 6.81 23.17
C SER A 433 -23.41 5.88 23.14
N SER A 434 -23.28 4.62 23.56
CA SER A 434 -24.39 3.66 23.65
C SER A 434 -25.46 4.06 24.69
N GLY A 435 -25.16 4.98 25.61
CA GLY A 435 -26.14 5.57 26.54
C GLY A 435 -26.89 6.78 25.98
N LEU A 436 -26.49 7.30 24.81
CA LEU A 436 -27.11 8.44 24.13
C LEU A 436 -27.88 7.91 22.91
N VAL A 437 -29.06 7.33 23.14
CA VAL A 437 -29.88 6.77 22.06
C VAL A 437 -30.39 7.90 21.16
N PRO A 438 -30.19 7.85 19.83
CA PRO A 438 -30.69 8.87 18.86
C PRO A 438 -32.22 8.99 18.76
N GLY A 439 -32.98 8.36 19.66
CA GLY A 439 -34.45 8.21 19.62
C GLY A 439 -35.19 8.77 20.82
N GLN A 440 -34.52 9.46 21.76
CA GLN A 440 -35.18 10.09 22.92
C GLN A 440 -35.37 11.61 22.81
N LEU A 441 -35.15 12.21 21.64
CA LEU A 441 -35.53 13.61 21.36
C LEU A 441 -36.94 13.74 20.76
N SER A 442 -37.76 12.69 20.86
CA SER A 442 -39.19 12.73 20.60
C SER A 442 -39.93 12.51 21.90
N ASP A 443 -39.88 13.51 22.78
CA ASP A 443 -40.85 13.64 23.86
C ASP A 443 -42.18 14.08 23.24
N PRO A 444 -43.24 13.26 23.27
CA PRO A 444 -44.55 13.61 22.72
C PRO A 444 -45.24 14.74 23.50
N SER A 445 -44.73 15.13 24.67
CA SER A 445 -45.29 16.21 25.48
C SER A 445 -44.84 17.60 25.06
N LEU A 446 -43.86 17.71 24.16
CA LEU A 446 -43.57 18.96 23.44
C LEU A 446 -44.43 18.98 22.18
N GLU A 447 -45.58 19.66 22.27
CA GLU A 447 -46.37 19.99 21.08
C GLU A 447 -45.41 20.50 19.98
N PRO A 448 -45.55 20.06 18.72
CA PRO A 448 -44.86 20.70 17.63
C PRO A 448 -45.40 22.12 17.57
N ALA A 449 -44.66 23.07 18.16
CA ALA A 449 -44.92 24.47 17.99
C ALA A 449 -45.08 24.66 16.49
N LYS A 450 -46.30 24.97 16.04
CA LYS A 450 -46.60 25.31 14.66
C LYS A 450 -45.69 26.49 14.33
N GLN A 451 -44.49 26.19 13.85
CA GLN A 451 -43.63 27.15 13.20
C GLN A 451 -44.40 27.55 11.95
N LYS A 452 -45.21 28.60 12.11
CA LYS A 452 -45.63 29.45 11.01
C LYS A 452 -44.38 29.66 10.19
N ARG A 453 -44.41 29.12 8.97
CA ARG A 453 -43.38 29.22 7.95
C ARG A 453 -43.29 30.67 7.49
N ASN A 454 -42.84 31.54 8.39
CA ASN A 454 -42.53 32.94 8.19
C ASN A 454 -41.03 33.12 8.48
N SER A 455 -40.20 32.44 7.70
CA SER A 455 -38.79 32.81 7.55
C SER A 455 -38.59 33.39 6.15
N ARG A 456 -39.11 34.62 5.97
CA ARG A 456 -38.48 35.58 5.07
C ARG A 456 -37.22 36.11 5.77
N SER A 457 -36.31 35.20 6.16
CA SER A 457 -34.94 35.60 6.47
C SER A 457 -34.34 36.00 5.14
N GLN A 458 -34.03 37.28 5.01
CA GLN A 458 -33.37 37.84 3.84
C GLN A 458 -32.15 36.99 3.50
N ARG A 459 -32.29 36.18 2.46
CA ARG A 459 -31.20 35.43 1.84
C ARG A 459 -30.28 36.47 1.22
N PRO A 460 -28.98 36.52 1.54
CA PRO A 460 -28.07 37.37 0.78
C PRO A 460 -28.06 36.86 -0.66
N ALA A 461 -28.59 37.67 -1.57
CA ALA A 461 -28.59 37.39 -2.99
C ALA A 461 -27.13 37.33 -3.48
N GLY A 462 -26.69 36.18 -3.98
CA GLY A 462 -25.40 36.06 -4.70
C GLY A 462 -24.46 34.92 -4.29
N GLN A 463 -24.72 34.14 -3.23
CA GLN A 463 -23.86 32.99 -2.89
C GLN A 463 -24.44 31.67 -3.43
N ILE A 464 -23.74 31.06 -4.39
CA ILE A 464 -24.00 29.68 -4.84
C ILE A 464 -23.64 28.76 -3.66
N MET A 465 -24.65 28.20 -3.01
CA MET A 465 -24.48 27.25 -1.92
C MET A 465 -24.62 25.83 -2.47
N ILE A 466 -23.54 25.06 -2.46
CA ILE A 466 -23.55 23.64 -2.83
C ILE A 466 -23.81 22.81 -1.57
N PRO A 467 -24.93 22.05 -1.48
CA PRO A 467 -25.18 21.11 -0.40
C PRO A 467 -24.00 20.15 -0.15
N VAL A 468 -23.73 19.85 1.12
CA VAL A 468 -22.64 18.94 1.55
C VAL A 468 -22.60 17.61 0.78
N PRO A 469 -23.75 16.93 0.52
CA PRO A 469 -23.72 15.70 -0.28
C PRO A 469 -23.27 15.92 -1.73
N GLN A 470 -23.63 17.06 -2.33
CA GLN A 470 -23.21 17.40 -3.69
C GLN A 470 -21.72 17.73 -3.73
N ALA A 471 -21.22 18.54 -2.79
CA ALA A 471 -19.81 18.92 -2.73
C ALA A 471 -18.88 17.70 -2.59
N SER A 472 -19.21 16.78 -1.68
CA SER A 472 -18.43 15.56 -1.48
C SER A 472 -18.49 14.60 -2.67
N THR A 473 -19.67 14.45 -3.29
CA THR A 473 -19.82 13.64 -4.52
C THR A 473 -19.04 14.26 -5.69
N CYS A 474 -19.06 15.58 -5.85
CA CYS A 474 -18.24 16.29 -6.83
C CYS A 474 -16.75 16.09 -6.57
N GLY A 475 -16.28 16.17 -5.32
CA GLY A 475 -14.90 15.88 -4.95
C GLY A 475 -14.47 14.46 -5.33
N ALA A 476 -15.29 13.46 -4.99
CA ALA A 476 -15.05 12.07 -5.40
C ALA A 476 -15.03 11.90 -6.92
N PHE A 477 -15.94 12.54 -7.65
CA PHE A 477 -15.97 12.54 -9.11
C PHE A 477 -14.69 13.17 -9.71
N LEU A 478 -14.22 14.28 -9.14
CA LEU A 478 -12.98 14.94 -9.57
C LEU A 478 -11.75 14.05 -9.40
N ALA A 479 -11.71 13.15 -8.40
CA ALA A 479 -10.63 12.17 -8.27
C ALA A 479 -10.55 11.26 -9.51
N PHE A 480 -11.69 10.77 -10.01
CA PHE A 480 -11.73 10.00 -11.25
C PHE A 480 -11.31 10.82 -12.47
N CYS A 481 -11.73 12.08 -12.56
CA CYS A 481 -11.32 12.95 -13.66
C CYS A 481 -9.81 13.19 -13.67
N VAL A 482 -9.21 13.48 -12.50
CA VAL A 482 -7.76 13.68 -12.39
C VAL A 482 -7.03 12.43 -12.85
N VAL A 483 -7.36 11.26 -12.29
CA VAL A 483 -6.70 9.99 -12.67
C VAL A 483 -6.94 9.64 -14.13
N GLY A 484 -8.17 9.81 -14.63
CA GLY A 484 -8.54 9.49 -16.01
C GLY A 484 -7.84 10.36 -17.05
N VAL A 485 -7.63 11.64 -16.73
CA VAL A 485 -6.85 12.56 -17.58
C VAL A 485 -5.36 12.25 -17.50
N THR A 486 -4.81 12.02 -16.31
CA THR A 486 -3.36 11.78 -16.15
C THR A 486 -2.90 10.48 -16.81
N GLU A 487 -3.74 9.44 -16.77
CA GLU A 487 -3.39 8.12 -17.32
C GLU A 487 -3.83 7.92 -18.76
N PHE A 488 -4.63 8.83 -19.34
CA PHE A 488 -5.28 8.66 -20.65
C PHE A 488 -5.95 7.28 -20.80
N SER A 489 -6.53 6.76 -19.70
CA SER A 489 -6.96 5.37 -19.60
C SER A 489 -8.47 5.23 -19.79
N ALA A 490 -8.88 4.53 -20.85
CA ALA A 490 -10.28 4.17 -21.09
C ALA A 490 -10.88 3.39 -19.91
N VAL A 491 -10.07 2.58 -19.24
CA VAL A 491 -10.48 1.79 -18.06
C VAL A 491 -10.95 2.71 -16.94
N THR A 492 -10.23 3.79 -16.63
CA THR A 492 -10.61 4.71 -15.55
C THR A 492 -11.96 5.38 -15.83
N TRP A 493 -12.24 5.74 -17.08
CA TRP A 493 -13.53 6.28 -17.50
C TRP A 493 -14.66 5.25 -17.40
N SER A 494 -14.39 3.98 -17.70
CA SER A 494 -15.36 2.90 -17.48
C SER A 494 -15.67 2.70 -15.98
N ILE A 495 -14.65 2.75 -15.11
CA ILE A 495 -14.85 2.67 -13.66
C ILE A 495 -15.71 3.86 -13.17
N LEU A 496 -15.45 5.07 -13.66
CA LEU A 496 -16.26 6.25 -13.34
C LEU A 496 -17.73 6.09 -13.76
N ALA A 497 -17.97 5.54 -14.95
CA ALA A 497 -19.34 5.30 -15.42
C ALA A 497 -20.10 4.33 -14.50
N VAL A 498 -19.46 3.23 -14.08
CA VAL A 498 -20.03 2.29 -13.10
C VAL A 498 -20.23 2.98 -11.75
N TRP A 499 -19.28 3.79 -11.31
CA TRP A 499 -19.38 4.54 -10.05
C TRP A 499 -20.58 5.49 -10.03
N CYS A 500 -20.84 6.22 -11.12
CA CYS A 500 -22.01 7.09 -11.26
C CYS A 500 -23.34 6.32 -11.11
N VAL A 501 -23.40 5.07 -11.56
CA VAL A 501 -24.55 4.17 -11.35
C VAL A 501 -24.59 3.64 -9.93
N ALA A 502 -23.44 3.31 -9.34
CA ALA A 502 -23.34 2.73 -8.01
C ALA A 502 -23.72 3.73 -6.89
N ILE A 503 -23.46 5.02 -7.05
CA ILE A 503 -23.78 6.06 -6.05
C ILE A 503 -25.27 6.08 -5.63
N PRO A 504 -26.25 6.19 -6.55
CA PRO A 504 -27.67 6.17 -6.15
C PRO A 504 -28.11 4.81 -5.60
N LEU A 505 -27.52 3.70 -6.05
CA LEU A 505 -27.82 2.35 -5.52
C LEU A 505 -27.32 2.22 -4.07
N ALA A 506 -26.07 2.64 -3.80
CA ALA A 506 -25.50 2.68 -2.47
C ALA A 506 -26.30 3.63 -1.56
N GLY A 507 -26.70 4.80 -2.07
CA GLY A 507 -27.55 5.75 -1.36
C GLY A 507 -28.88 5.16 -0.90
N ARG A 508 -29.53 4.32 -1.73
CA ARG A 508 -30.76 3.59 -1.38
C ARG A 508 -30.50 2.45 -0.40
N ALA A 509 -29.42 1.69 -0.60
CA ALA A 509 -29.04 0.58 0.27
C ALA A 509 -28.77 1.04 1.70
N ILE A 510 -28.00 2.13 1.88
CA ILE A 510 -27.73 2.75 3.19
C ILE A 510 -28.98 3.49 3.71
N GLY A 511 -29.75 4.10 2.80
CA GLY A 511 -30.89 5.01 3.00
C GLY A 511 -30.64 6.12 4.00
N PRO A 512 -31.64 6.66 4.73
CA PRO A 512 -31.57 8.04 5.21
C PRO A 512 -30.65 8.26 6.42
N ASN A 513 -30.45 7.24 7.25
CA ASN A 513 -29.70 7.36 8.50
C ASN A 513 -28.24 6.94 8.31
N SER A 514 -27.34 7.60 9.02
CA SER A 514 -25.93 7.20 9.08
C SER A 514 -25.76 5.87 9.82
N PRO A 515 -24.83 4.99 9.41
CA PRO A 515 -24.57 3.74 10.13
C PRO A 515 -24.11 4.00 11.57
N ARG A 516 -24.50 3.11 12.49
CA ARG A 516 -24.08 3.21 13.90
C ARG A 516 -22.54 3.11 14.04
N PRO A 517 -21.90 3.85 14.97
CA PRO A 517 -20.46 3.78 15.21
C PRO A 517 -19.87 2.38 15.37
N ALA A 518 -20.58 1.46 16.03
CA ALA A 518 -20.14 0.08 16.25
C ALA A 518 -19.86 -0.69 14.94
N VAL A 519 -20.54 -0.33 13.83
CA VAL A 519 -20.28 -0.92 12.50
C VAL A 519 -18.83 -0.74 12.09
N PHE A 520 -18.27 0.44 12.34
CA PHE A 520 -16.91 0.78 11.94
C PHE A 520 -15.86 0.17 12.85
N LEU A 521 -16.20 -0.15 14.11
CA LEU A 521 -15.33 -0.98 14.95
C LEU A 521 -15.25 -2.41 14.43
N ILE A 522 -16.38 -3.00 14.04
CA ILE A 522 -16.41 -4.34 13.42
C ILE A 522 -15.62 -4.32 12.10
N ALA A 523 -15.82 -3.31 11.26
CA ALA A 523 -15.11 -3.17 10.00
C ALA A 523 -13.59 -2.97 10.19
N ALA A 524 -13.17 -2.18 11.18
CA ALA A 524 -11.76 -2.05 11.56
C ALA A 524 -11.19 -3.39 12.07
N ALA A 525 -11.93 -4.14 12.88
CA ALA A 525 -11.52 -5.47 13.33
C ALA A 525 -11.37 -6.47 12.18
N THR A 526 -12.31 -6.49 11.22
CA THR A 526 -12.23 -7.26 9.98
C THR A 526 -10.92 -6.97 9.24
N LEU A 527 -10.60 -5.68 9.06
CA LEU A 527 -9.36 -5.26 8.40
C LEU A 527 -8.13 -5.73 9.17
N MET A 528 -8.07 -5.53 10.49
CA MET A 528 -6.92 -5.92 11.31
C MET A 528 -6.71 -7.44 11.32
N VAL A 529 -7.77 -8.25 11.33
CA VAL A 529 -7.67 -9.71 11.20
C VAL A 529 -7.12 -10.10 9.82
N HIS A 530 -7.59 -9.45 8.75
CA HIS A 530 -7.04 -9.68 7.42
C HIS A 530 -5.55 -9.32 7.33
N LEU A 531 -5.17 -8.13 7.80
CA LEU A 531 -3.77 -7.67 7.81
C LEU A 531 -2.88 -8.44 8.79
N SER A 532 -3.44 -9.22 9.70
CA SER A 532 -2.66 -10.15 10.54
C SER A 532 -2.08 -11.33 9.74
N GLY A 533 -2.45 -11.49 8.47
CA GLY A 533 -1.80 -12.47 7.59
C GLY A 533 -1.61 -12.04 6.13
N ALA A 534 -2.18 -10.94 5.65
CA ALA A 534 -2.13 -10.59 4.21
C ALA A 534 -1.22 -9.42 3.83
N GLY A 535 -0.75 -8.63 4.80
CA GLY A 535 0.02 -7.42 4.51
C GLY A 535 0.25 -6.54 5.73
N GLY A 536 1.17 -5.58 5.60
CA GLY A 536 1.44 -4.54 6.57
C GLY A 536 0.41 -3.41 6.59
N ILE A 537 0.37 -2.64 7.68
CA ILE A 537 -0.44 -1.41 7.76
C ILE A 537 0.23 -0.25 7.01
N ALA A 538 1.53 -0.34 6.73
CA ALA A 538 2.31 0.72 6.07
C ALA A 538 1.78 1.09 4.68
N MET A 539 0.93 0.25 4.06
CA MET A 539 0.21 0.56 2.83
C MET A 539 -0.78 1.72 3.04
N PRO A 540 -0.58 2.89 2.40
CA PRO A 540 -1.35 4.07 2.75
C PRO A 540 -2.88 3.97 2.55
N ALA A 541 -3.37 3.23 1.54
CA ALA A 541 -4.81 3.04 1.35
C ALA A 541 -5.47 2.29 2.53
N LEU A 542 -4.81 1.25 3.03
CA LEU A 542 -5.31 0.44 4.14
C LEU A 542 -5.23 1.20 5.47
N CYS A 543 -4.12 1.92 5.70
CA CYS A 543 -3.99 2.81 6.86
C CYS A 543 -5.07 3.91 6.84
N GLN A 544 -5.29 4.56 5.69
CA GLN A 544 -6.37 5.54 5.53
C GLN A 544 -7.75 4.95 5.81
N MET A 545 -8.01 3.70 5.39
CA MET A 545 -9.27 3.02 5.65
C MET A 545 -9.47 2.70 7.15
N LEU A 546 -8.40 2.28 7.84
CA LEU A 546 -8.42 2.12 9.31
C LEU A 546 -8.72 3.45 10.01
N LEU A 547 -8.01 4.51 9.61
CA LEU A 547 -8.19 5.86 10.16
C LEU A 547 -9.59 6.43 9.87
N LEU A 548 -10.16 6.15 8.70
CA LEU A 548 -11.54 6.48 8.36
C LEU A 548 -12.51 5.76 9.31
N CYS A 549 -12.32 4.46 9.57
CA CYS A 549 -13.15 3.74 10.54
C CYS A 549 -13.08 4.38 11.93
N VAL A 550 -11.89 4.77 12.37
CA VAL A 550 -11.68 5.47 13.65
C VAL A 550 -12.46 6.79 13.70
N VAL A 551 -12.42 7.62 12.65
CA VAL A 551 -13.20 8.87 12.58
C VAL A 551 -14.70 8.59 12.67
N MET A 552 -15.17 7.54 12.01
CA MET A 552 -16.59 7.17 11.98
C MET A 552 -17.10 6.59 13.30
N ILE A 553 -16.21 6.09 14.16
CA ILE A 553 -16.53 5.63 15.53
C ILE A 553 -16.81 6.82 16.47
N LEU A 554 -16.05 7.91 16.33
CA LEU A 554 -16.13 9.05 17.25
C LEU A 554 -17.42 9.86 17.04
N PRO A 555 -18.03 10.45 18.08
CA PRO A 555 -19.23 11.27 17.92
C PRO A 555 -18.96 12.51 17.03
N PRO A 556 -19.90 12.91 16.14
CA PRO A 556 -19.78 14.16 15.39
C PRO A 556 -19.86 15.40 16.29
N ALA A 557 -19.37 16.54 15.79
CA ALA A 557 -19.39 17.81 16.50
C ALA A 557 -20.80 18.24 16.94
N GLU A 558 -21.83 17.94 16.15
CA GLU A 558 -23.24 18.23 16.49
C GLU A 558 -23.68 17.64 17.83
N LEU A 559 -23.03 16.56 18.30
CA LEU A 559 -23.33 15.89 19.57
C LEU A 559 -22.32 16.20 20.67
N SER A 560 -21.28 17.01 20.39
CA SER A 560 -20.19 17.28 21.34
C SER A 560 -20.28 18.72 21.86
N PRO A 561 -20.80 18.95 23.08
CA PRO A 561 -20.89 20.30 23.67
C PRO A 561 -19.53 20.91 24.05
N SER A 562 -18.42 20.22 23.74
CA SER A 562 -17.05 20.58 24.14
C SER A 562 -16.16 20.95 22.95
N ALA A 563 -16.66 21.77 22.02
CA ALA A 563 -15.78 22.44 21.07
C ALA A 563 -14.77 23.29 21.86
N ARG A 564 -13.51 22.84 21.93
CA ARG A 564 -12.44 23.66 22.50
C ARG A 564 -12.16 24.79 21.51
N SER A 565 -12.37 26.02 21.96
CA SER A 565 -11.99 27.21 21.20
C SER A 565 -10.48 27.44 21.35
N LEU A 566 -9.69 26.84 20.47
CA LEU A 566 -8.33 27.33 20.25
C LEU A 566 -8.40 28.79 19.78
N PRO A 567 -7.43 29.66 20.15
CA PRO A 567 -7.35 31.00 19.62
C PRO A 567 -7.27 30.98 18.09
N ARG A 568 -7.90 31.94 17.39
CA ARG A 568 -7.82 32.03 15.91
C ARG A 568 -6.37 32.13 15.40
N ALA A 569 -5.46 32.68 16.20
CA ALA A 569 -4.03 32.72 15.92
C ALA A 569 -3.41 31.32 15.76
N ALA A 570 -3.97 30.28 16.40
CA ALA A 570 -3.55 28.90 16.18
C ALA A 570 -3.73 28.46 14.72
N GLY A 571 -4.73 29.00 14.00
CA GLY A 571 -4.89 28.77 12.56
C GLY A 571 -3.74 29.35 11.73
N MET A 572 -3.17 30.49 12.15
CA MET A 572 -1.99 31.07 11.49
C MET A 572 -0.74 30.20 11.74
N VAL A 573 -0.55 29.70 12.95
CA VAL A 573 0.54 28.76 13.26
C VAL A 573 0.38 27.47 12.45
N ALA A 574 -0.82 26.89 12.43
CA ALA A 574 -1.13 25.70 11.63
C ALA A 574 -0.89 25.94 10.13
N LEU A 575 -1.21 27.14 9.63
CA LEU A 575 -0.93 27.53 8.24
C LEU A 575 0.58 27.52 7.97
N LEU A 576 1.38 28.20 8.79
CA LEU A 576 2.83 28.24 8.62
C LEU A 576 3.45 26.84 8.68
N LEU A 577 3.00 26.00 9.62
CA LEU A 577 3.45 24.60 9.71
C LEU A 577 3.05 23.79 8.48
N SER A 578 1.81 23.91 8.00
CA SER A 578 1.33 23.20 6.81
C SER A 578 2.07 23.62 5.54
N LEU A 579 2.38 24.92 5.39
CA LEU A 579 3.19 25.44 4.28
C LEU A 579 4.64 24.99 4.39
N GLY A 580 5.20 24.96 5.60
CA GLY A 580 6.56 24.44 5.85
C GLY A 580 6.69 22.96 5.52
N ILE A 581 5.74 22.13 5.98
CA ILE A 581 5.71 20.68 5.67
C ILE A 581 5.48 20.45 4.17
N SER A 582 4.58 21.23 3.56
CA SER A 582 4.32 21.20 2.12
C SER A 582 5.58 21.55 1.30
N LEU A 583 6.30 22.59 1.69
CA LEU A 583 7.55 22.99 1.04
C LEU A 583 8.64 21.92 1.24
N ALA A 584 8.76 21.35 2.44
CA ALA A 584 9.70 20.27 2.71
C ALA A 584 9.36 19.02 1.87
N CYS A 585 8.10 18.61 1.81
CA CYS A 585 7.65 17.50 0.97
C CYS A 585 7.98 17.75 -0.51
N TRP A 586 7.70 18.95 -1.02
CA TRP A 586 8.04 19.34 -2.37
C TRP A 586 9.55 19.27 -2.64
N GLN A 587 10.35 19.89 -1.77
CA GLN A 587 11.79 20.06 -1.93
C GLN A 587 12.56 18.74 -1.79
N PHE A 588 12.17 17.90 -0.84
CA PHE A 588 12.91 16.69 -0.50
C PHE A 588 12.32 15.40 -1.08
N ALA A 589 11.04 15.38 -1.45
CA ALA A 589 10.38 14.18 -1.97
C ALA A 589 9.80 14.40 -3.38
N THR A 590 8.74 15.20 -3.53
CA THR A 590 7.96 15.25 -4.77
C THR A 590 8.78 15.72 -5.98
N ALA A 591 9.50 16.84 -5.86
CA ALA A 591 10.27 17.38 -6.98
C ALA A 591 11.50 16.53 -7.33
N PRO A 592 12.34 16.08 -6.37
CA PRO A 592 13.46 15.18 -6.67
C PRO A 592 13.03 13.89 -7.37
N VAL A 593 12.05 13.18 -6.80
CA VAL A 593 11.57 11.89 -7.34
C VAL A 593 11.01 12.08 -8.75
N SER A 594 10.17 13.10 -8.96
CA SER A 594 9.54 13.31 -10.26
C SER A 594 10.56 13.67 -11.35
N ARG A 595 11.53 14.54 -11.04
CA ARG A 595 12.57 14.94 -11.99
C ARG A 595 13.53 13.79 -12.29
N ALA A 596 13.98 13.06 -11.26
CA ALA A 596 14.88 11.93 -11.45
C ALA A 596 14.21 10.81 -12.24
N SER A 597 12.95 10.46 -11.96
CA SER A 597 12.21 9.44 -12.72
C SER A 597 12.07 9.78 -14.20
N GLN A 598 11.80 11.05 -14.54
CA GLN A 598 11.76 11.50 -15.94
C GLN A 598 13.13 11.36 -16.62
N LEU A 599 14.21 11.75 -15.95
CA LEU A 599 15.57 11.66 -16.48
C LEU A 599 16.07 10.21 -16.60
N LEU A 600 15.67 9.34 -15.67
CA LEU A 600 15.95 7.90 -15.74
C LEU A 600 15.20 7.25 -16.90
N ALA A 601 13.92 7.60 -17.11
CA ALA A 601 13.14 7.12 -18.25
C ALA A 601 13.73 7.61 -19.58
N GLU A 602 14.16 8.87 -19.67
CA GLU A 602 14.88 9.40 -20.83
C GLU A 602 16.20 8.65 -21.06
N GLY A 603 16.97 8.39 -20.00
CA GLY A 603 18.22 7.63 -20.10
C GLY A 603 18.00 6.20 -20.60
N ASP A 604 17.00 5.50 -20.06
CA ASP A 604 16.61 4.17 -20.51
C ASP A 604 16.13 4.19 -21.96
N TYR A 605 15.35 5.19 -22.38
CA TYR A 605 14.94 5.38 -23.77
C TYR A 605 16.16 5.60 -24.70
N GLN A 606 17.09 6.49 -24.33
CA GLN A 606 18.28 6.73 -25.14
C GLN A 606 19.17 5.49 -25.25
N LEU A 607 19.29 4.71 -24.18
CA LEU A 607 20.11 3.50 -24.16
C LEU A 607 19.48 2.37 -25.00
N TRP A 608 18.23 2.04 -24.72
CA TRP A 608 17.60 0.83 -25.27
C TRP A 608 16.90 1.06 -26.61
N GLU A 609 16.31 2.23 -26.83
CA GLU A 609 15.56 2.52 -28.06
C GLU A 609 16.41 3.23 -29.12
N ARG A 610 17.32 4.11 -28.70
CA ARG A 610 18.17 4.88 -29.61
C ARG A 610 19.58 4.33 -29.75
N GLY A 611 20.00 3.40 -28.88
CA GLY A 611 21.37 2.89 -28.86
C GLY A 611 22.42 3.98 -28.62
N ASN A 612 22.06 5.06 -27.91
CA ASN A 612 22.90 6.22 -27.68
C ASN A 612 23.39 6.28 -26.22
N PRO A 613 24.49 5.57 -25.88
CA PRO A 613 24.99 5.49 -24.52
C PRO A 613 25.50 6.84 -23.99
N VAL A 614 25.97 7.75 -24.87
CA VAL A 614 26.45 9.08 -24.45
C VAL A 614 25.32 9.93 -23.90
N ARG A 615 24.17 9.95 -24.58
CA ARG A 615 22.97 10.67 -24.10
C ARG A 615 22.36 9.99 -22.89
N ALA A 616 22.32 8.66 -22.86
CA ALA A 616 21.88 7.90 -21.69
C ALA A 616 22.68 8.28 -20.44
N ARG A 617 24.01 8.34 -20.58
CA ARG A 617 24.93 8.76 -19.51
C ARG A 617 24.64 10.18 -19.01
N GLN A 618 24.42 11.13 -19.92
CA GLN A 618 24.08 12.52 -19.56
C GLN A 618 22.76 12.59 -18.78
N ALA A 619 21.75 11.84 -19.23
CA ALA A 619 20.45 11.79 -18.56
C ALA A 619 20.57 11.17 -17.15
N TYR A 620 21.28 10.05 -17.00
CA TYR A 620 21.50 9.44 -15.69
C TYR A 620 22.33 10.33 -14.75
N LEU A 621 23.34 11.04 -15.25
CA LEU A 621 24.08 12.04 -14.45
C LEU A 621 23.17 13.18 -14.00
N ALA A 622 22.35 13.73 -14.89
CA ALA A 622 21.37 14.74 -14.52
C ALA A 622 20.40 14.21 -13.45
N ALA A 623 20.02 12.92 -13.51
CA ALA A 623 19.18 12.30 -12.50
C ALA A 623 19.85 12.27 -11.11
N THR A 624 21.16 12.02 -11.03
CA THR A 624 21.89 12.07 -9.74
C THR A 624 21.89 13.46 -9.09
N VAL A 625 21.86 14.52 -9.91
CA VAL A 625 21.78 15.90 -9.44
C VAL A 625 20.33 16.26 -9.06
N ALA A 626 19.36 15.72 -9.80
CA ALA A 626 17.94 15.96 -9.55
C ALA A 626 17.47 15.32 -8.23
N ASP A 627 17.94 14.12 -7.90
CA ASP A 627 17.67 13.45 -6.63
C ASP A 627 18.96 12.95 -5.95
N PRO A 628 19.55 13.75 -5.06
CA PRO A 628 20.80 13.40 -4.38
C PRO A 628 20.62 12.30 -3.32
N TYR A 629 19.39 11.89 -3.01
CA TYR A 629 19.08 10.87 -2.01
C TYR A 629 18.88 9.48 -2.64
N ALA A 630 18.71 9.40 -3.97
CA ALA A 630 18.45 8.15 -4.66
C ALA A 630 19.74 7.43 -5.06
N GLY A 631 19.89 6.18 -4.60
CA GLY A 631 20.99 5.32 -5.04
C GLY A 631 20.83 4.78 -6.48
N GLU A 632 19.61 4.74 -7.01
CA GLU A 632 19.30 4.11 -8.29
C GLU A 632 20.00 4.78 -9.48
N SER A 633 20.04 6.11 -9.53
CA SER A 633 20.68 6.83 -10.64
C SER A 633 22.18 6.52 -10.74
N TRP A 634 22.85 6.39 -9.59
CA TRP A 634 24.25 5.96 -9.51
C TRP A 634 24.44 4.51 -9.96
N ARG A 635 23.51 3.62 -9.60
CA ARG A 635 23.53 2.22 -10.04
C ARG A 635 23.38 2.11 -11.57
N LYS A 636 22.44 2.85 -12.17
CA LYS A 636 22.25 2.90 -13.63
C LYS A 636 23.48 3.43 -14.36
N LEU A 637 24.16 4.43 -13.80
CA LEU A 637 25.45 4.91 -14.33
C LEU A 637 26.54 3.84 -14.24
N ALA A 638 26.65 3.14 -13.10
CA ALA A 638 27.61 2.06 -12.91
C ALA A 638 27.39 0.92 -13.92
N GLU A 639 26.13 0.53 -14.15
CA GLU A 639 25.73 -0.47 -15.14
C GLU A 639 26.11 -0.06 -16.56
N LEU A 640 25.88 1.20 -16.92
CA LEU A 640 26.22 1.73 -18.24
C LEU A 640 27.74 1.74 -18.48
N GLU A 641 28.52 2.25 -17.51
CA GLU A 641 29.99 2.29 -17.63
C GLU A 641 30.57 0.86 -17.73
N PHE A 642 30.09 -0.05 -16.89
CA PHE A 642 30.58 -1.43 -16.88
C PHE A 642 30.20 -2.18 -18.16
N GLY A 643 28.96 -2.04 -18.64
CA GLY A 643 28.46 -2.70 -19.85
C GLY A 643 29.12 -2.23 -21.15
N GLY A 644 29.59 -0.98 -21.21
CA GLY A 644 30.20 -0.39 -22.41
C GLY A 644 31.71 -0.63 -22.58
N GLY A 645 32.45 -1.02 -21.54
CA GLY A 645 33.92 -0.89 -21.48
C GLY A 645 34.75 -2.18 -21.55
N LEU A 646 34.13 -3.35 -21.68
CA LEU A 646 34.80 -4.64 -21.54
C LEU A 646 35.44 -5.17 -22.85
N VAL A 647 36.20 -4.35 -23.58
CA VAL A 647 36.78 -4.71 -24.90
C VAL A 647 38.31 -4.89 -24.89
N LYS A 648 39.07 -4.17 -24.04
CA LYS A 648 40.55 -4.28 -23.94
C LYS A 648 41.04 -4.31 -22.48
N THR A 649 42.25 -4.86 -22.25
CA THR A 649 42.86 -5.08 -20.92
C THR A 649 43.10 -3.79 -20.13
N GLU A 650 43.68 -2.76 -20.77
CA GLU A 650 43.95 -1.45 -20.13
C GLU A 650 42.65 -0.64 -19.91
N ASP A 651 41.67 -0.83 -20.78
CA ASP A 651 40.33 -0.26 -20.63
C ASP A 651 39.54 -0.94 -19.50
N THR A 652 39.82 -2.21 -19.20
CA THR A 652 39.10 -2.99 -18.17
C THR A 652 39.34 -2.41 -16.77
N ARG A 653 40.59 -2.11 -16.38
CA ARG A 653 40.89 -1.56 -15.05
C ARG A 653 40.25 -0.18 -14.84
N LYS A 654 40.34 0.71 -15.84
CA LYS A 654 39.72 2.05 -15.81
C LYS A 654 38.20 1.98 -15.76
N THR A 655 37.60 1.07 -16.54
CA THR A 655 36.15 0.86 -16.56
C THR A 655 35.63 0.40 -15.20
N VAL A 656 36.27 -0.62 -14.62
CA VAL A 656 35.89 -1.17 -13.31
C VAL A 656 36.04 -0.11 -12.23
N GLN A 657 37.15 0.65 -12.23
CA GLN A 657 37.34 1.74 -11.28
C GLN A 657 36.20 2.77 -11.34
N LYS A 658 35.82 3.24 -12.54
CA LYS A 658 34.71 4.19 -12.71
C LYS A 658 33.36 3.61 -12.28
N ALA A 659 33.04 2.40 -12.72
CA ALA A 659 31.77 1.76 -12.39
C ALA A 659 31.63 1.51 -10.88
N THR A 660 32.71 1.06 -10.23
CA THR A 660 32.71 0.79 -8.79
C THR A 660 32.69 2.07 -7.96
N GLU A 661 33.31 3.16 -8.41
CA GLU A 661 33.17 4.49 -7.78
C GLU A 661 31.70 4.96 -7.79
N MET A 662 31.01 4.81 -8.92
CA MET A 662 29.59 5.15 -9.02
C MET A 662 28.73 4.26 -8.12
N LEU A 663 29.03 2.97 -8.06
CA LEU A 663 28.28 2.05 -7.21
C LEU A 663 28.53 2.31 -5.71
N ARG A 664 29.73 2.75 -5.32
CA ARG A 664 30.02 3.23 -3.96
C ARG A 664 29.19 4.48 -3.61
N LYS A 665 29.01 5.42 -4.54
CA LYS A 665 28.08 6.57 -4.36
C LYS A 665 26.63 6.11 -4.21
N SER A 666 26.22 5.03 -4.87
CA SER A 666 24.91 4.40 -4.64
C SER A 666 24.79 3.84 -3.21
N LEU A 667 25.84 3.16 -2.73
CA LEU A 667 25.91 2.58 -1.38
C LEU A 667 25.93 3.64 -0.27
N GLU A 668 26.45 4.85 -0.52
CA GLU A 668 26.32 5.96 0.43
C GLU A 668 24.85 6.36 0.69
N LYS A 669 23.95 6.11 -0.28
CA LYS A 669 22.52 6.46 -0.16
C LYS A 669 21.66 5.32 0.37
N ASN A 670 22.13 4.09 0.19
CA ASN A 670 21.52 2.89 0.77
C ASN A 670 22.65 1.94 1.23
N PRO A 671 23.19 2.16 2.44
CA PRO A 671 24.32 1.38 2.97
C PRO A 671 23.98 -0.09 3.28
N ARG A 672 22.70 -0.46 3.28
CA ARG A 672 22.23 -1.84 3.49
C ARG A 672 21.80 -2.55 2.21
N SER A 673 22.11 -2.00 1.03
CA SER A 673 21.80 -2.64 -0.24
C SER A 673 22.73 -3.83 -0.49
N TRP A 674 22.33 -5.02 -0.02
CA TRP A 674 23.03 -6.29 -0.29
C TRP A 674 23.26 -6.48 -1.79
N ASN A 675 22.30 -6.07 -2.62
CA ASN A 675 22.37 -6.24 -4.06
C ASN A 675 23.43 -5.31 -4.68
N ASN A 676 23.60 -4.09 -4.17
CA ASN A 676 24.67 -3.21 -4.65
C ASN A 676 26.05 -3.74 -4.23
N PHE A 677 26.20 -4.31 -3.04
CA PHE A 677 27.45 -4.99 -2.66
C PHE A 677 27.71 -6.24 -3.51
N ARG A 678 26.68 -7.02 -3.83
CA ARG A 678 26.78 -8.16 -4.75
C ARG A 678 27.22 -7.72 -6.14
N ILE A 679 26.60 -6.68 -6.72
CA ILE A 679 26.99 -6.11 -8.02
C ILE A 679 28.44 -5.58 -7.97
N LEU A 680 28.84 -4.95 -6.86
CA LEU A 680 30.20 -4.47 -6.66
C LEU A 680 31.21 -5.63 -6.70
N GLY A 681 30.91 -6.72 -5.99
CA GLY A 681 31.71 -7.95 -6.01
C GLY A 681 31.77 -8.58 -7.40
N GLU A 682 30.65 -8.63 -8.13
CA GLU A 682 30.58 -9.13 -9.50
C GLU A 682 31.48 -8.33 -10.45
N TYR A 683 31.50 -7.00 -10.33
CA TYR A 683 32.38 -6.16 -11.15
C TYR A 683 33.86 -6.44 -10.89
N TYR A 684 34.26 -6.59 -9.63
CA TYR A 684 35.63 -6.93 -9.27
C TYR A 684 36.00 -8.35 -9.70
N LEU A 685 35.12 -9.33 -9.50
CA LEU A 685 35.34 -10.72 -9.87
C LEU A 685 35.49 -10.88 -11.40
N GLN A 686 34.61 -10.25 -12.18
CA GLN A 686 34.70 -10.25 -13.65
C GLN A 686 35.96 -9.54 -14.16
N ALA A 687 36.41 -8.50 -13.48
CA ALA A 687 37.66 -7.83 -13.78
C ALA A 687 38.88 -8.72 -13.45
N ASN A 688 38.87 -9.37 -12.28
CA ASN A 688 39.89 -10.33 -11.87
C ASN A 688 39.97 -11.52 -12.85
N LEU A 689 38.83 -12.03 -13.33
CA LEU A 689 38.78 -13.09 -14.34
C LEU A 689 39.58 -12.77 -15.62
N ARG A 690 39.68 -11.48 -15.97
CA ARG A 690 40.41 -11.02 -17.16
C ARG A 690 41.84 -10.60 -16.87
N LEU A 691 42.06 -9.96 -15.72
CA LEU A 691 43.33 -9.32 -15.37
C LEU A 691 44.21 -10.15 -14.44
N GLN A 692 43.66 -11.21 -13.83
CA GLN A 692 44.30 -12.07 -12.83
C GLN A 692 44.97 -11.28 -11.69
N SER A 693 44.38 -10.14 -11.30
CA SER A 693 44.94 -9.22 -10.29
C SER A 693 44.54 -9.64 -8.86
N PRO A 694 45.49 -9.95 -7.95
CA PRO A 694 45.19 -10.28 -6.56
C PRO A 694 44.42 -9.17 -5.84
N GLU A 695 44.75 -7.90 -6.11
CA GLU A 695 44.03 -6.73 -5.55
C GLU A 695 42.52 -6.75 -5.87
N LEU A 696 42.16 -7.11 -7.11
CA LEU A 696 40.76 -7.20 -7.53
C LEU A 696 40.06 -8.42 -6.93
N ALA A 697 40.78 -9.51 -6.64
CA ALA A 697 40.24 -10.63 -5.91
C ALA A 697 39.91 -10.23 -4.47
N GLY A 698 40.84 -9.54 -3.79
CA GLY A 698 40.63 -9.01 -2.44
C GLY A 698 39.44 -8.04 -2.36
N GLU A 699 39.30 -7.10 -3.30
CA GLU A 699 38.15 -6.20 -3.37
C GLU A 699 36.82 -6.94 -3.62
N ALA A 700 36.83 -7.99 -4.45
CA ALA A 700 35.67 -8.87 -4.63
C ALA A 700 35.30 -9.58 -3.33
N VAL A 701 36.28 -10.10 -2.58
CA VAL A 701 36.07 -10.73 -1.27
C VAL A 701 35.44 -9.75 -0.30
N VAL A 702 35.94 -8.52 -0.19
CA VAL A 702 35.38 -7.48 0.70
C VAL A 702 33.92 -7.19 0.34
N ALA A 703 33.62 -6.99 -0.94
CA ALA A 703 32.27 -6.69 -1.40
C ALA A 703 31.29 -7.85 -1.17
N PHE A 704 31.66 -9.08 -1.51
CA PHE A 704 30.82 -10.25 -1.29
C PHE A 704 30.66 -10.60 0.19
N THR A 705 31.69 -10.38 1.02
CA THR A 705 31.59 -10.54 2.48
C THR A 705 30.52 -9.61 3.01
N ARG A 706 30.53 -8.33 2.61
CA ARG A 706 29.52 -7.38 3.04
C ARG A 706 28.12 -7.73 2.52
N ALA A 707 28.01 -8.24 1.30
CA ALA A 707 26.74 -8.75 0.78
C ALA A 707 26.24 -9.95 1.61
N ALA A 708 27.12 -10.86 2.00
CA ALA A 708 26.81 -12.03 2.82
C ALA A 708 26.45 -11.64 4.27
N GLU A 709 27.01 -10.59 4.84
CA GLU A 709 26.59 -10.07 6.15
C GLU A 709 25.14 -9.52 6.13
N LEU A 710 24.76 -8.86 5.03
CA LEU A 710 23.43 -8.27 4.86
C LEU A 710 22.37 -9.28 4.41
N TYR A 711 22.77 -10.37 3.76
CA TYR A 711 21.90 -11.47 3.36
C TYR A 711 22.60 -12.83 3.59
N PRO A 712 22.72 -13.28 4.86
CA PRO A 712 23.54 -14.44 5.23
C PRO A 712 23.12 -15.76 4.61
N ASN A 713 21.82 -15.94 4.42
CA ASN A 713 21.24 -17.19 3.94
C ASN A 713 20.97 -17.19 2.43
N SER A 714 21.75 -16.41 1.66
CA SER A 714 21.73 -16.44 0.20
C SER A 714 22.80 -17.38 -0.33
N ALA A 715 22.40 -18.55 -0.82
CA ALA A 715 23.31 -19.53 -1.43
C ALA A 715 24.09 -18.94 -2.62
N GLU A 716 23.46 -18.04 -3.39
CA GLU A 716 24.12 -17.34 -4.52
C GLU A 716 25.29 -16.48 -4.03
N ILE A 717 25.05 -15.62 -3.03
CA ILE A 717 26.07 -14.71 -2.51
C ILE A 717 27.20 -15.49 -1.85
N ARG A 718 26.86 -16.53 -1.09
CA ARG A 718 27.83 -17.43 -0.44
C ARG A 718 28.70 -18.16 -1.46
N GLY A 719 28.10 -18.66 -2.54
CA GLY A 719 28.84 -19.29 -3.63
C GLY A 719 29.78 -18.33 -4.35
N ARG A 720 29.34 -17.09 -4.58
CA ARG A 720 30.20 -16.04 -5.16
C ARG A 720 31.33 -15.60 -4.24
N LEU A 721 31.07 -15.53 -2.94
CA LEU A 721 32.11 -15.26 -1.93
C LEU A 721 33.16 -16.37 -1.94
N ALA A 722 32.75 -17.64 -1.98
CA ALA A 722 33.66 -18.77 -2.09
C ALA A 722 34.56 -18.65 -3.34
N GLU A 723 33.98 -18.35 -4.50
CA GLU A 723 34.71 -18.14 -5.76
C GLU A 723 35.75 -17.00 -5.64
N ALA A 724 35.36 -15.88 -5.04
CA ALA A 724 36.27 -14.75 -4.81
C ALA A 724 37.41 -15.11 -3.84
N LEU A 725 37.12 -15.79 -2.73
CA LEU A 725 38.12 -16.22 -1.73
C LEU A 725 39.14 -17.18 -2.31
N SER A 726 38.71 -18.11 -3.17
CA SER A 726 39.62 -19.04 -3.83
C SER A 726 40.58 -18.32 -4.78
N ARG A 727 40.10 -17.31 -5.51
CA ARG A 727 40.92 -16.47 -6.39
C ARG A 727 41.87 -15.54 -5.63
N ASP A 728 41.51 -15.16 -4.41
CA ASP A 728 42.36 -14.40 -3.49
C ASP A 728 43.42 -15.29 -2.81
N GLY A 729 43.36 -16.61 -2.99
CA GLY A 729 44.28 -17.57 -2.38
C GLY A 729 43.88 -18.03 -0.97
N ARG A 730 42.72 -17.60 -0.46
CA ARG A 730 42.19 -17.96 0.85
C ARG A 730 41.40 -19.28 0.78
N VAL A 731 42.09 -20.36 0.45
CA VAL A 731 41.48 -21.67 0.12
C VAL A 731 40.61 -22.24 1.25
N ALA A 732 41.07 -22.17 2.50
CA ALA A 732 40.32 -22.69 3.64
C ALA A 732 38.98 -21.95 3.85
N ASP A 733 39.00 -20.61 3.76
CA ASP A 733 37.79 -19.79 3.86
C ASP A 733 36.84 -20.05 2.67
N ALA A 734 37.41 -20.21 1.47
CA ALA A 734 36.66 -20.54 0.27
C ALA A 734 35.95 -21.91 0.40
N GLN A 735 36.63 -22.90 0.98
CA GLN A 735 36.07 -24.23 1.23
C GLN A 735 34.89 -24.14 2.21
N GLN A 736 35.03 -23.38 3.30
CA GLN A 736 33.97 -23.19 4.29
C GLN A 736 32.73 -22.52 3.67
N GLU A 737 32.91 -21.44 2.92
CA GLU A 737 31.81 -20.72 2.26
C GLU A 737 31.16 -21.58 1.15
N ALA A 738 31.94 -22.40 0.45
CA ALA A 738 31.40 -23.34 -0.55
C ALA A 738 30.54 -24.44 0.09
N GLN A 739 31.00 -25.03 1.21
CA GLN A 739 30.22 -26.00 1.97
C GLN A 739 28.92 -25.38 2.49
N PHE A 740 28.99 -24.15 3.00
CA PHE A 740 27.80 -23.46 3.51
C PHE A 740 26.81 -23.11 2.39
N ALA A 741 27.28 -22.67 1.22
CA ALA A 741 26.45 -22.43 0.05
C ALA A 741 25.73 -23.70 -0.43
N LEU A 742 26.43 -24.85 -0.44
CA LEU A 742 25.85 -26.15 -0.78
C LEU A 742 24.78 -26.56 0.23
N GLN A 743 25.04 -26.39 1.53
CA GLN A 743 24.06 -26.68 2.59
C GLN A 743 22.79 -25.83 2.43
N LEU A 744 22.93 -24.51 2.20
CA LEU A 744 21.78 -23.62 1.97
C LEU A 744 20.98 -24.03 0.73
N ASN A 745 21.68 -24.45 -0.34
CA ASN A 745 21.02 -24.96 -1.54
C ASN A 745 20.25 -26.26 -1.26
N GLU A 746 20.81 -27.18 -0.49
CA GLU A 746 20.12 -28.41 -0.07
C GLU A 746 18.88 -28.10 0.79
N THR A 747 18.98 -27.18 1.75
CA THR A 747 17.84 -26.72 2.55
C THR A 747 16.73 -26.14 1.65
N THR A 748 17.11 -25.32 0.67
CA THR A 748 16.19 -24.74 -0.32
C THR A 748 15.48 -25.81 -1.15
N GLN A 749 16.21 -26.84 -1.59
CA GLN A 749 15.66 -27.98 -2.32
C GLN A 749 14.70 -28.80 -1.44
N GLN A 750 15.09 -29.09 -0.19
CA GLN A 750 14.26 -29.82 0.77
C GLN A 750 12.95 -29.08 1.09
N ALA A 751 13.00 -27.75 1.14
CA ALA A 751 11.83 -26.88 1.28
C ALA A 751 10.96 -26.79 0.01
N GLY A 752 11.41 -27.35 -1.12
CA GLY A 752 10.67 -27.42 -2.38
C GLY A 752 10.69 -26.11 -3.19
N HIS A 753 11.73 -25.28 -3.00
CA HIS A 753 11.88 -23.98 -3.65
C HIS A 753 12.75 -24.05 -4.92
N ILE A 754 12.15 -24.48 -6.02
CA ILE A 754 12.85 -24.72 -7.31
C ILE A 754 13.44 -23.44 -7.95
N ASP A 755 12.90 -22.26 -7.64
CA ASP A 755 13.31 -20.97 -8.22
C ASP A 755 14.56 -20.39 -7.56
N ARG A 756 14.99 -20.94 -6.42
CA ARG A 756 16.13 -20.47 -5.63
C ARG A 756 17.30 -21.45 -5.59
N VAL A 757 17.19 -22.56 -6.33
CA VAL A 757 18.25 -23.55 -6.47
C VAL A 757 19.36 -23.00 -7.37
N LEU A 758 20.60 -23.23 -6.96
CA LEU A 758 21.77 -22.82 -7.74
C LEU A 758 21.84 -23.60 -9.06
N PRO A 759 22.29 -22.97 -10.17
CA PRO A 759 22.53 -23.67 -11.42
C PRO A 759 23.55 -24.80 -11.27
N GLU A 760 23.40 -25.90 -12.02
CA GLU A 760 24.28 -27.08 -11.89
C GLU A 760 25.77 -26.74 -12.08
N LYS A 761 26.09 -25.84 -13.02
CA LYS A 761 27.47 -25.36 -13.22
C LYS A 761 28.07 -24.73 -11.96
N THR A 762 27.25 -24.00 -11.20
CA THR A 762 27.67 -23.39 -9.93
C THR A 762 27.83 -24.47 -8.87
N LEU A 763 26.93 -25.46 -8.81
CA LEU A 763 27.03 -26.58 -7.87
C LEU A 763 28.29 -27.43 -8.10
N GLU A 764 28.63 -27.71 -9.36
CA GLU A 764 29.87 -28.42 -9.71
C GLU A 764 31.12 -27.67 -9.24
N LEU A 765 31.15 -26.34 -9.44
CA LEU A 765 32.24 -25.49 -8.97
C LEU A 765 32.37 -25.55 -7.44
N LEU A 766 31.25 -25.36 -6.73
CA LEU A 766 31.25 -25.37 -5.26
C LEU A 766 31.62 -26.74 -4.69
N ARG A 767 31.17 -27.85 -5.29
CA ARG A 767 31.56 -29.21 -4.89
C ARG A 767 33.06 -29.43 -5.07
N LYS A 768 33.66 -28.94 -6.16
CA LYS A 768 35.11 -29.02 -6.37
C LYS A 768 35.86 -28.26 -5.27
N MET A 769 35.42 -27.06 -4.93
CA MET A 769 36.04 -26.24 -3.89
C MET A 769 35.85 -26.84 -2.49
N ALA A 770 34.67 -27.36 -2.19
CA ALA A 770 34.36 -28.00 -0.92
C ALA A 770 35.19 -29.28 -0.68
N ASN A 771 35.53 -30.00 -1.76
CA ASN A 771 36.26 -31.26 -1.75
C ASN A 771 37.77 -31.12 -1.99
N GLN A 772 38.30 -29.90 -2.12
CA GLN A 772 39.75 -29.66 -2.12
C GLN A 772 40.32 -29.89 -0.72
N ALA A 773 40.42 -31.17 -0.32
CA ALA A 773 41.34 -31.63 0.69
C ALA A 773 42.68 -31.95 -0.02
N ASP A 774 43.76 -31.29 0.37
CA ASP A 774 45.16 -31.67 0.07
C ASP A 774 45.53 -31.87 -1.42
N ALA A 775 45.28 -30.89 -2.29
CA ALA A 775 45.99 -30.82 -3.57
C ALA A 775 47.30 -30.03 -3.38
N PRO A 776 48.49 -30.62 -3.62
CA PRO A 776 49.75 -29.89 -3.52
C PRO A 776 49.76 -28.73 -4.52
N VAL A 777 50.24 -27.59 -4.06
CA VAL A 777 50.51 -26.39 -4.86
C VAL A 777 51.20 -26.82 -6.16
N PRO A 778 50.61 -26.60 -7.36
CA PRO A 778 51.33 -26.81 -8.58
C PRO A 778 52.52 -25.84 -8.58
N PRO A 779 53.75 -26.30 -8.87
CA PRO A 779 54.90 -25.41 -8.87
C PRO A 779 54.63 -24.28 -9.86
N THR A 780 54.94 -23.06 -9.43
CA THR A 780 55.10 -21.91 -10.32
C THR A 780 56.10 -22.31 -11.39
N GLU A 781 55.64 -22.54 -12.62
CA GLU A 781 56.52 -22.56 -13.79
C GLU A 781 56.98 -21.11 -14.04
N SER A 782 58.00 -20.72 -13.28
CA SER A 782 59.08 -19.90 -13.79
C SER A 782 60.12 -20.86 -14.36
N ASP A 783 60.06 -21.09 -15.66
CA ASP A 783 61.21 -21.17 -16.56
C ASP A 783 60.81 -20.63 -17.93
#